data_AF-A0A1C5C0Q3-F1
#
_entry.id   AF-A0A1C5C0Q3-F1
#
_cell.length_a   1.000
_cell.length_b   1.000
_cell.length_c   1.000
_cell.angle_alpha   90.00
_cell.angle_beta   90.00
_cell.angle_gamma   90.00
#
_symmetry.space_group_name_H-M   'P 1'
#
loop_
_entity.id
_entity.type
_entity.pdbx_description
1 polymer ?
#
loop_
_entity_poly.entity_id
_entity_poly.type
_entity_poly.pdbx_seq_one_letter_code
_entity_poly.pdbx_strand_id
1 'polypeptide(L)'
;MSTDGAAVSGGLDPHRIAEVIVTTTAGGRRRGSGYRVSDTAVLTAFHVVAEAAGVQVRFDADRPGQWVAAAVVAWCDTGTDVAVLTFAAQPGATPVAPAQFGRIGEDRHAVIGVHAAGFPLWKRRRGADGTQFRELHQADGTVAALSNLRTGTLEITIAAATADPDPKVSPWSGMSGAAVWAGRHIVGVVAEHHRWEGTGRLTATRIDHTLRRVGEPHRGELAELLTIADPQALPDVGPRPPIADSPPPRASSKVIGLPVTHGLELFKNRTDVRQTIGRHLSDPAIRMVTVTGRRGIGKSAVAAKVMEMLERGEWPGLAQAPVPSGLVNLSTRTSGISLERLYFDCARLLGSDRETRLLDIWAANRPVQDKIGELFAAMGDQLFIILMDNLEDRLQDDGRLDDDELAIFLDCLFRARSTPRLLVTSQIPLRLAPELRRFAAEVELSDGLPPADSIALLRELDQDGRLGVAQLSDEQLLQAAVHVHGVPRALELLVGVVADDMLTLPTLQDVLEDFTQRGDVVASLAQDRYQRLVPEGRTVLNVLAVLRTPVLREAIEWIVGGLDPGLDVTPVLSHLLRIRMLSVDRTSRTFALHPMDADLAYGAMPRDGTLGRLSLERRAADWYASIAPPRSQWRSLDDIQPYRREFDHRVRAGDMDDAALVLGAISEWMIWQGSVLAVISMHLTTEGRLTDERARLAHLIGFGHARLSGGPMAHAADLFIEAADLAERIGDLQALQNAMFGLGDAYRQLGRLDAAVDPLAQAAELAREIGDSEREVHAILSLSLTHSYLGDGTAALAGADRLRELAGTSGDLLTEARAWNARSIALLVLGRWEEAIAAGDGAMRAYRDAGSKEAVTYALNAQGVALIALGRTGEALAALDEALDEASQIENPRAEGVCLYNMAWAYWTDGRYEQVAGAAERAAVSLQLAGAAEATAAEALAEAAHARMVPDPQSAADALARAADGIGGNVEMGR
;
A
#
# COMPACT_ATOMS: atom_id res chain seq x y z
N MET A 1 -6.53 -37.72 -18.01
CA MET A 1 -7.85 -37.22 -18.44
C MET A 1 -8.75 -37.12 -17.23
N SER A 2 -8.85 -35.91 -16.69
CA SER A 2 -9.91 -35.45 -15.79
C SER A 2 -10.14 -34.01 -16.24
N THR A 3 -11.29 -33.79 -16.87
CA THR A 3 -11.74 -32.49 -17.36
C THR A 3 -12.51 -31.83 -16.22
N ASP A 4 -11.83 -31.00 -15.43
CA ASP A 4 -12.50 -30.06 -14.54
C ASP A 4 -13.06 -28.93 -15.41
N GLY A 5 -14.39 -28.93 -15.52
CA GLY A 5 -15.16 -27.88 -16.18
C GLY A 5 -14.98 -26.56 -15.44
N ALA A 6 -14.67 -25.52 -16.21
CA ALA A 6 -14.67 -24.13 -15.77
C ALA A 6 -15.98 -23.82 -15.03
N ALA A 7 -15.87 -23.43 -13.76
CA ALA A 7 -16.98 -22.88 -12.99
C ALA A 7 -17.41 -21.55 -13.64
N VAL A 8 -18.55 -21.56 -14.33
CA VAL A 8 -19.19 -20.36 -14.87
C VAL A 8 -19.55 -19.43 -13.70
N SER A 9 -18.95 -18.23 -13.68
CA SER A 9 -19.17 -17.19 -12.69
C SER A 9 -20.62 -16.67 -12.73
N GLY A 10 -21.43 -16.97 -11.72
CA GLY A 10 -22.83 -16.50 -11.64
C GLY A 10 -22.95 -15.06 -11.12
N GLY A 11 -22.88 -14.06 -12.01
CA GLY A 11 -23.09 -12.64 -11.74
C GLY A 11 -23.97 -11.95 -12.80
N LEU A 12 -24.08 -10.61 -12.76
CA LEU A 12 -24.81 -9.81 -13.76
C LEU A 12 -24.27 -10.09 -15.17
N ASP A 13 -25.15 -10.59 -16.06
CA ASP A 13 -24.82 -10.88 -17.45
C ASP A 13 -25.26 -9.71 -18.35
N PRO A 14 -24.34 -9.06 -19.08
CA PRO A 14 -24.68 -7.90 -19.90
C PRO A 14 -25.69 -8.21 -21.00
N HIS A 15 -25.74 -9.45 -21.52
CA HIS A 15 -26.67 -9.86 -22.58
C HIS A 15 -28.11 -10.04 -22.07
N ARG A 16 -28.31 -10.02 -20.74
CA ARG A 16 -29.63 -10.14 -20.10
C ARG A 16 -30.20 -8.79 -19.70
N ILE A 17 -29.47 -7.69 -19.88
CA ILE A 17 -29.97 -6.34 -19.59
C ILE A 17 -30.91 -5.91 -20.71
N ALA A 18 -32.11 -5.46 -20.33
CA ALA A 18 -33.14 -5.01 -21.25
C ALA A 18 -33.33 -3.49 -21.16
N GLU A 19 -33.35 -2.80 -22.30
CA GLU A 19 -33.96 -1.48 -22.39
C GLU A 19 -35.47 -1.67 -22.60
N VAL A 20 -36.28 -1.14 -21.69
CA VAL A 20 -37.74 -1.22 -21.73
C VAL A 20 -38.28 0.05 -22.38
N ILE A 21 -38.91 -0.10 -23.54
CA ILE A 21 -39.44 0.99 -24.36
C ILE A 21 -40.97 0.91 -24.33
N VAL A 22 -41.61 1.95 -23.80
CA VAL A 22 -43.06 1.98 -23.58
C VAL A 22 -43.69 3.08 -24.42
N THR A 23 -44.73 2.71 -25.16
CA THR A 23 -45.64 3.67 -25.80
C THR A 23 -46.85 3.85 -24.90
N THR A 24 -47.06 5.07 -24.42
CA THR A 24 -48.18 5.43 -23.53
C THR A 24 -49.48 5.60 -24.31
N THR A 25 -50.63 5.45 -23.64
CA THR A 25 -51.96 5.70 -24.23
C THR A 25 -52.14 7.13 -24.75
N ALA A 26 -51.39 8.10 -24.23
CA ALA A 26 -51.33 9.49 -24.70
C ALA A 26 -50.42 9.71 -25.93
N GLY A 27 -49.83 8.65 -26.50
CA GLY A 27 -48.94 8.71 -27.67
C GLY A 27 -47.49 9.09 -27.37
N GLY A 28 -47.13 9.34 -26.10
CA GLY A 28 -45.76 9.60 -25.67
C GLY A 28 -44.92 8.32 -25.54
N ARG A 29 -43.59 8.43 -25.65
CA ARG A 29 -42.64 7.32 -25.42
C ARG A 29 -41.89 7.50 -24.10
N ARG A 30 -41.84 6.45 -23.27
CA ARG A 30 -41.07 6.35 -22.03
C ARG A 30 -40.01 5.26 -22.16
N ARG A 31 -38.89 5.40 -21.47
CA ARG A 31 -37.82 4.40 -21.41
C ARG A 31 -37.46 4.09 -19.96
N GLY A 32 -37.17 2.83 -19.70
CA GLY A 32 -36.62 2.32 -18.43
C GLY A 32 -35.66 1.16 -18.69
N SER A 33 -35.19 0.56 -17.61
CA SER A 33 -34.31 -0.61 -17.65
C SER A 33 -35.05 -1.85 -17.15
N GLY A 34 -34.51 -3.02 -17.44
CA GLY A 34 -35.01 -4.30 -16.96
C GLY A 34 -33.93 -5.37 -17.03
N TYR A 35 -34.20 -6.53 -16.45
CA TYR A 35 -33.30 -7.68 -16.54
C TYR A 35 -34.07 -8.95 -16.89
N ARG A 36 -33.57 -9.71 -17.88
CA ARG A 36 -34.14 -10.99 -18.30
C ARG A 36 -33.84 -12.05 -17.25
N VAL A 37 -34.84 -12.40 -16.45
CA VAL A 37 -34.71 -13.33 -15.31
C VAL A 37 -34.93 -14.80 -15.71
N SER A 38 -35.57 -15.04 -16.85
CA SER A 38 -35.79 -16.38 -17.43
C SER A 38 -35.82 -16.33 -18.96
N ASP A 39 -36.15 -17.44 -19.62
CA ASP A 39 -36.28 -17.51 -21.08
C ASP A 39 -37.26 -16.50 -21.66
N THR A 40 -38.33 -16.18 -20.91
CA THR A 40 -39.47 -15.40 -21.41
C THR A 40 -39.85 -14.24 -20.52
N ALA A 41 -39.15 -13.99 -19.40
CA ALA A 41 -39.52 -12.95 -18.43
C ALA A 41 -38.44 -11.88 -18.23
N VAL A 42 -38.85 -10.61 -18.15
CA VAL A 42 -38.02 -9.46 -17.76
C VAL A 42 -38.59 -8.81 -16.51
N LEU A 43 -37.77 -8.66 -15.48
CA LEU A 43 -38.09 -7.90 -14.26
C LEU A 43 -37.80 -6.41 -14.50
N THR A 44 -38.75 -5.54 -14.13
CA THR A 44 -38.63 -4.07 -14.23
C THR A 44 -39.49 -3.38 -13.14
N ALA A 45 -39.51 -2.05 -13.13
CA ALA A 45 -40.32 -1.26 -12.20
C ALA A 45 -41.71 -0.97 -12.82
N PHE A 46 -42.77 -0.95 -12.00
CA PHE A 46 -44.13 -0.77 -12.49
C PHE A 46 -44.35 0.60 -13.15
N HIS A 47 -43.87 1.68 -12.54
CA HIS A 47 -44.03 3.02 -13.11
C HIS A 47 -43.35 3.18 -14.49
N VAL A 48 -42.41 2.31 -14.86
CA VAL A 48 -41.85 2.28 -16.23
C VAL A 48 -42.93 1.89 -17.23
N VAL A 49 -43.79 0.93 -16.88
CA VAL A 49 -44.82 0.33 -17.75
C VAL A 49 -46.24 0.80 -17.45
N ALA A 50 -46.41 1.68 -16.47
CA ALA A 50 -47.69 2.30 -16.15
C ALA A 50 -48.28 3.02 -17.38
N GLU A 51 -49.55 2.76 -17.67
CA GLU A 51 -50.31 3.31 -18.81
C GLU A 51 -49.75 2.93 -20.20
N ALA A 52 -49.05 1.79 -20.29
CA ALA A 52 -48.54 1.26 -21.55
C ALA A 52 -49.69 0.86 -22.50
N ALA A 53 -49.74 1.48 -23.67
CA ALA A 53 -50.48 0.99 -24.84
C ALA A 53 -49.68 -0.07 -25.63
N GLY A 54 -48.35 -0.10 -25.45
CA GLY A 54 -47.48 -1.15 -25.98
C GLY A 54 -46.10 -1.11 -25.32
N VAL A 55 -45.50 -2.29 -25.13
CA VAL A 55 -44.17 -2.45 -24.51
C VAL A 55 -43.26 -3.23 -25.46
N GLN A 56 -42.03 -2.75 -25.62
CA GLN A 56 -40.96 -3.44 -26.32
C GLN A 56 -39.78 -3.59 -25.37
N VAL A 57 -39.13 -4.75 -25.39
CA VAL A 57 -37.86 -5.00 -24.69
C VAL A 57 -36.76 -5.14 -25.73
N ARG A 58 -35.67 -4.40 -25.55
CA ARG A 58 -34.50 -4.40 -26.43
C ARG A 58 -33.29 -4.91 -25.66
N PHE A 59 -32.68 -5.98 -26.15
CA PHE A 59 -31.46 -6.58 -25.61
C PHE A 59 -30.26 -6.24 -26.47
N ASP A 60 -29.06 -6.25 -25.89
CA ASP A 60 -27.82 -5.86 -26.55
C ASP A 60 -27.99 -4.53 -27.31
N ALA A 61 -28.67 -3.57 -26.67
CA ALA A 61 -29.04 -2.30 -27.26
C ALA A 61 -27.81 -1.61 -27.85
N ASP A 62 -27.88 -1.32 -29.15
CA ASP A 62 -26.84 -0.65 -29.93
C ASP A 62 -25.50 -1.45 -29.99
N ARG A 63 -25.53 -2.78 -29.82
CA ARG A 63 -24.39 -3.72 -29.93
C ARG A 63 -24.60 -4.84 -30.98
N PRO A 64 -23.52 -5.51 -31.45
CA PRO A 64 -23.65 -6.73 -32.25
C PRO A 64 -24.41 -7.80 -31.47
N GLY A 65 -25.55 -8.24 -31.99
CA GLY A 65 -26.48 -9.13 -31.28
C GLY A 65 -27.79 -8.46 -30.83
N GLN A 66 -27.98 -7.16 -31.08
CA GLN A 66 -29.23 -6.46 -30.74
C GLN A 66 -30.47 -7.18 -31.29
N TRP A 67 -31.46 -7.36 -30.42
CA TRP A 67 -32.79 -7.77 -30.84
C TRP A 67 -33.88 -7.12 -29.99
N VAL A 68 -35.08 -7.07 -30.55
CA VAL A 68 -36.26 -6.45 -29.93
C VAL A 68 -37.39 -7.47 -29.93
N ALA A 69 -38.12 -7.56 -28.82
CA ALA A 69 -39.36 -8.31 -28.75
C ALA A 69 -40.50 -7.44 -28.23
N ALA A 70 -41.69 -7.66 -28.78
CA ALA A 70 -42.91 -7.16 -28.17
C ALA A 70 -43.14 -7.91 -26.85
N ALA A 71 -43.40 -7.15 -25.79
CA ALA A 71 -43.62 -7.69 -24.46
C ALA A 71 -45.00 -7.26 -23.93
N VAL A 72 -45.54 -8.06 -23.03
CA VAL A 72 -46.78 -7.76 -22.31
C VAL A 72 -46.49 -7.70 -20.82
N VAL A 73 -47.19 -6.84 -20.09
CA VAL A 73 -47.11 -6.79 -18.63
C VAL A 73 -47.85 -8.01 -18.09
N ALA A 74 -47.11 -9.04 -17.71
CA ALA A 74 -47.66 -10.30 -17.19
C ALA A 74 -48.05 -10.18 -15.72
N TRP A 75 -47.32 -9.36 -14.97
CA TRP A 75 -47.56 -9.11 -13.57
C TRP A 75 -47.12 -7.70 -13.20
N CYS A 76 -47.85 -7.04 -12.31
CA CYS A 76 -47.40 -5.81 -11.68
C CYS A 76 -48.05 -5.57 -10.33
N ASP A 77 -47.43 -4.72 -9.52
CA ASP A 77 -48.00 -4.19 -8.29
C ASP A 77 -47.70 -2.69 -8.14
N THR A 78 -48.77 -1.92 -7.92
CA THR A 78 -48.69 -0.47 -7.71
C THR A 78 -48.15 -0.11 -6.31
N GLY A 79 -48.29 -1.01 -5.34
CA GLY A 79 -47.90 -0.78 -3.95
C GLY A 79 -46.41 -0.96 -3.68
N THR A 80 -45.72 -1.75 -4.51
CA THR A 80 -44.28 -2.02 -4.41
C THR A 80 -43.49 -1.50 -5.61
N ASP A 81 -44.16 -1.04 -6.66
CA ASP A 81 -43.52 -0.53 -7.88
C ASP A 81 -42.71 -1.59 -8.66
N VAL A 82 -43.17 -2.84 -8.70
CA VAL A 82 -42.53 -3.93 -9.45
C VAL A 82 -43.44 -4.41 -10.59
N ALA A 83 -42.84 -4.72 -11.73
CA ALA A 83 -43.52 -5.37 -12.85
C ALA A 83 -42.67 -6.46 -13.49
N VAL A 84 -43.34 -7.48 -14.02
CA VAL A 84 -42.72 -8.53 -14.83
C VAL A 84 -43.36 -8.51 -16.21
N LEU A 85 -42.50 -8.40 -17.22
CA LEU A 85 -42.86 -8.45 -18.62
C LEU A 85 -42.64 -9.87 -19.14
N THR A 86 -43.55 -10.38 -19.95
CA THR A 86 -43.31 -11.60 -20.73
C THR A 86 -43.24 -11.32 -22.22
N PHE A 87 -42.43 -12.10 -22.93
CA PHE A 87 -42.26 -12.00 -24.37
C PHE A 87 -42.06 -13.39 -24.96
N ALA A 88 -42.27 -13.53 -26.27
CA ALA A 88 -42.06 -14.80 -26.97
C ALA A 88 -40.56 -15.08 -27.11
N ALA A 89 -40.12 -16.26 -26.65
CA ALA A 89 -38.74 -16.70 -26.83
C ALA A 89 -38.38 -16.80 -28.32
N GLN A 90 -37.16 -16.41 -28.68
CA GLN A 90 -36.69 -16.55 -30.05
C GLN A 90 -36.49 -18.04 -30.42
N PRO A 91 -37.02 -18.52 -31.56
CA PRO A 91 -36.80 -19.88 -32.01
C PRO A 91 -35.31 -20.17 -32.19
N GLY A 92 -34.79 -21.19 -31.50
CA GLY A 92 -33.38 -21.61 -31.60
C GLY A 92 -32.41 -20.87 -30.68
N ALA A 93 -32.87 -19.97 -29.81
CA ALA A 93 -32.02 -19.31 -28.82
C ALA A 93 -31.59 -20.29 -27.70
N THR A 94 -30.36 -20.10 -27.20
CA THR A 94 -29.85 -20.86 -26.05
C THR A 94 -30.73 -20.61 -24.81
N PRO A 95 -31.13 -21.67 -24.09
CA PRO A 95 -31.89 -21.52 -22.85
C PRO A 95 -31.15 -20.67 -21.82
N VAL A 96 -31.87 -19.76 -21.18
CA VAL A 96 -31.38 -18.82 -20.19
C VAL A 96 -31.71 -19.34 -18.80
N ALA A 97 -30.67 -19.64 -18.02
CA ALA A 97 -30.80 -20.11 -16.65
C ALA A 97 -31.58 -19.10 -15.77
N PRO A 98 -32.51 -19.56 -14.90
CA PRO A 98 -33.21 -18.69 -13.97
C PRO A 98 -32.26 -17.83 -13.13
N ALA A 99 -32.60 -16.55 -12.94
CA ALA A 99 -31.88 -15.68 -12.04
C ALA A 99 -32.07 -16.12 -10.57
N GLN A 100 -31.04 -15.97 -9.75
CA GLN A 100 -31.14 -16.26 -8.32
C GLN A 100 -31.61 -15.02 -7.56
N PHE A 101 -32.51 -15.21 -6.60
CA PHE A 101 -33.06 -14.12 -5.77
C PHE A 101 -32.64 -14.30 -4.32
N GLY A 102 -32.45 -13.19 -3.63
CA GLY A 102 -32.06 -13.17 -2.22
C GLY A 102 -32.68 -12.00 -1.47
N ARG A 103 -32.46 -11.94 -0.16
CA ARG A 103 -32.94 -10.86 0.70
C ARG A 103 -31.81 -10.22 1.51
N ILE A 104 -31.96 -8.94 1.85
CA ILE A 104 -31.05 -8.23 2.76
C ILE A 104 -31.75 -8.09 4.11
N GLY A 105 -31.44 -8.91 5.11
CA GLY A 105 -32.15 -8.90 6.41
C GLY A 105 -32.34 -7.50 7.03
N GLU A 106 -33.58 -7.14 7.36
CA GLU A 106 -33.95 -5.86 8.00
C GLU A 106 -33.54 -5.80 9.49
N ASP A 107 -33.17 -6.95 10.06
CA ASP A 107 -32.73 -7.17 11.43
C ASP A 107 -31.20 -7.07 11.58
N ARG A 108 -30.48 -6.61 10.55
CA ARG A 108 -29.01 -6.71 10.48
C ARG A 108 -28.35 -5.36 10.26
N HIS A 109 -27.33 -5.07 11.07
CA HIS A 109 -26.40 -3.97 10.80
C HIS A 109 -25.34 -4.44 9.80
N ALA A 110 -25.61 -4.24 8.50
CA ALA A 110 -24.71 -4.60 7.42
C ALA A 110 -24.74 -3.54 6.30
N VAL A 111 -23.58 -3.30 5.68
CA VAL A 111 -23.46 -2.55 4.43
C VAL A 111 -23.07 -3.57 3.36
N ILE A 112 -23.90 -3.71 2.33
CA ILE A 112 -23.77 -4.74 1.31
C ILE A 112 -23.42 -4.07 -0.02
N GLY A 113 -22.32 -4.50 -0.64
CA GLY A 113 -21.96 -4.09 -1.99
C GLY A 113 -23.03 -4.54 -2.99
N VAL A 114 -23.50 -3.61 -3.80
CA VAL A 114 -24.51 -3.87 -4.84
C VAL A 114 -24.12 -3.25 -6.16
N HIS A 115 -24.65 -3.79 -7.25
CA HIS A 115 -24.51 -3.22 -8.58
C HIS A 115 -25.84 -3.26 -9.33
N ALA A 116 -26.10 -2.26 -10.18
CA ALA A 116 -27.26 -2.20 -11.06
C ALA A 116 -26.85 -1.62 -12.41
N ALA A 117 -27.30 -2.22 -13.51
CA ALA A 117 -26.96 -1.76 -14.85
C ALA A 117 -28.22 -1.36 -15.63
N GLY A 118 -28.16 -0.20 -16.30
CA GLY A 118 -29.29 0.36 -17.04
C GLY A 118 -28.91 1.59 -17.87
N PHE A 119 -29.90 2.34 -18.35
CA PHE A 119 -29.74 3.38 -19.38
C PHE A 119 -30.10 4.80 -18.88
N PRO A 120 -29.28 5.42 -18.00
CA PRO A 120 -29.59 6.73 -17.42
C PRO A 120 -29.53 7.86 -18.45
N LEU A 121 -30.29 8.93 -18.20
CA LEU A 121 -30.38 10.10 -19.07
C LEU A 121 -29.04 10.85 -19.18
N TRP A 122 -28.24 10.92 -18.12
CA TRP A 122 -26.93 11.59 -18.14
C TRP A 122 -25.92 10.91 -19.09
N LYS A 123 -26.17 9.65 -19.48
CA LYS A 123 -25.42 8.90 -20.49
C LYS A 123 -25.97 9.04 -21.91
N ARG A 124 -26.81 10.04 -22.18
CA ARG A 124 -27.33 10.31 -23.53
C ARG A 124 -26.21 10.79 -24.45
N ARG A 125 -26.02 10.08 -25.56
CA ARG A 125 -25.07 10.41 -26.63
C ARG A 125 -25.80 10.64 -27.95
N ARG A 126 -25.07 11.15 -28.93
CA ARG A 126 -25.53 11.32 -30.31
C ARG A 126 -24.70 10.40 -31.21
N GLY A 127 -25.35 9.55 -31.99
CA GLY A 127 -24.72 8.70 -32.99
C GLY A 127 -24.25 9.52 -34.20
N ALA A 128 -23.38 8.92 -35.01
CA ALA A 128 -22.85 9.52 -36.24
C ALA A 128 -23.94 9.88 -37.26
N ASP A 129 -25.09 9.19 -37.22
CA ASP A 129 -26.29 9.45 -38.03
C ASP A 129 -27.22 10.54 -37.45
N GLY A 130 -26.81 11.16 -36.34
CA GLY A 130 -27.57 12.21 -35.65
C GLY A 130 -28.65 11.69 -34.70
N THR A 131 -28.85 10.36 -34.59
CA THR A 131 -29.80 9.76 -33.65
C THR A 131 -29.33 9.92 -32.20
N GLN A 132 -30.27 10.07 -31.27
CA GLN A 132 -29.93 10.11 -29.83
C GLN A 132 -30.19 8.76 -29.20
N PHE A 133 -29.19 8.22 -28.50
CA PHE A 133 -29.27 7.00 -27.73
C PHE A 133 -28.72 7.21 -26.32
N ARG A 134 -28.99 6.27 -25.41
CA ARG A 134 -28.44 6.30 -24.04
C ARG A 134 -27.48 5.14 -23.90
N GLU A 135 -26.28 5.43 -23.43
CA GLU A 135 -25.32 4.39 -23.12
C GLU A 135 -25.75 3.56 -21.90
N LEU A 136 -25.37 2.29 -21.93
CA LEU A 136 -25.46 1.44 -20.75
C LEU A 136 -24.50 1.96 -19.68
N HIS A 137 -24.95 1.99 -18.44
CA HIS A 137 -24.12 2.30 -17.30
C HIS A 137 -24.39 1.32 -16.17
N GLN A 138 -23.31 0.73 -15.68
CA GLN A 138 -23.28 -0.01 -14.43
C GLN A 138 -22.99 0.98 -13.29
N ALA A 139 -23.93 1.05 -12.36
CA ALA A 139 -23.80 1.80 -11.12
C ALA A 139 -23.42 0.84 -9.99
N ASP A 140 -22.16 0.93 -9.55
CA ASP A 140 -21.65 0.20 -8.41
C ASP A 140 -21.83 1.03 -7.12
N GLY A 141 -22.29 0.38 -6.07
CA GLY A 141 -22.68 1.06 -4.85
C GLY A 141 -22.81 0.16 -3.63
N THR A 142 -23.38 0.72 -2.58
CA THR A 142 -23.62 0.01 -1.32
C THR A 142 -25.04 0.25 -0.83
N VAL A 143 -25.64 -0.78 -0.26
CA VAL A 143 -26.91 -0.71 0.47
C VAL A 143 -26.63 -0.90 1.95
N ALA A 144 -27.01 0.08 2.78
CA ALA A 144 -27.04 -0.09 4.23
C ALA A 144 -28.37 -0.75 4.61
N ALA A 145 -28.31 -1.95 5.21
CA ALA A 145 -29.48 -2.80 5.48
C ALA A 145 -30.54 -2.16 6.41
N LEU A 146 -30.13 -1.18 7.23
CA LEU A 146 -31.00 -0.45 8.16
C LEU A 146 -31.50 0.89 7.60
N SER A 147 -31.10 1.28 6.39
CA SER A 147 -31.64 2.47 5.72
C SER A 147 -33.02 2.17 5.15
N ASN A 148 -33.90 3.17 5.11
CA ASN A 148 -35.23 3.10 4.50
C ASN A 148 -36.16 1.99 5.06
N LEU A 149 -35.95 1.55 6.31
CA LEU A 149 -36.82 0.55 6.98
C LEU A 149 -38.30 0.97 7.06
N ARG A 150 -38.58 2.28 7.24
CA ARG A 150 -39.95 2.79 7.29
C ARG A 150 -40.70 2.62 5.97
N THR A 151 -40.01 2.81 4.84
CA THR A 151 -40.59 2.69 3.50
C THR A 151 -40.47 1.26 2.95
N GLY A 152 -39.65 0.40 3.56
CA GLY A 152 -39.43 -0.97 3.09
C GLY A 152 -38.63 -1.03 1.78
N THR A 153 -37.84 0.00 1.49
CA THR A 153 -36.99 0.12 0.29
C THR A 153 -35.51 0.03 0.65
N LEU A 154 -34.65 -0.15 -0.34
CA LEU A 154 -33.19 -0.07 -0.18
C LEU A 154 -32.73 1.32 -0.61
N GLU A 155 -31.93 1.98 0.23
CA GLU A 155 -31.12 3.12 -0.19
C GLU A 155 -29.82 2.59 -0.82
N ILE A 156 -29.61 2.89 -2.10
CA ILE A 156 -28.38 2.58 -2.82
C ILE A 156 -27.52 3.85 -2.87
N THR A 157 -26.38 3.80 -2.20
CA THR A 157 -25.32 4.81 -2.33
C THR A 157 -24.43 4.47 -3.51
N ILE A 158 -24.41 5.34 -4.53
CA ILE A 158 -23.60 5.20 -5.75
C ILE A 158 -22.78 6.47 -6.01
N ALA A 159 -21.83 6.40 -6.95
CA ALA A 159 -21.15 7.60 -7.45
C ALA A 159 -22.19 8.59 -8.03
N ALA A 160 -22.00 9.87 -7.74
CA ALA A 160 -22.89 10.92 -8.24
C ALA A 160 -22.84 11.00 -9.79
N ALA A 161 -24.00 11.23 -10.43
CA ALA A 161 -24.05 11.46 -11.87
C ALA A 161 -23.17 12.66 -12.25
N THR A 162 -22.27 12.47 -13.22
CA THR A 162 -21.28 13.48 -13.62
C THR A 162 -21.87 14.64 -14.43
N ALA A 163 -23.08 14.47 -14.95
CA ALA A 163 -23.81 15.49 -15.70
C ALA A 163 -25.30 15.49 -15.33
N ASP A 164 -25.91 16.67 -15.40
CA ASP A 164 -27.35 16.87 -15.19
C ASP A 164 -27.96 17.56 -16.43
N PRO A 165 -28.22 16.79 -17.51
CA PRO A 165 -28.54 17.35 -18.83
C PRO A 165 -29.93 17.96 -18.94
N ASP A 166 -30.83 17.70 -17.97
CA ASP A 166 -32.14 18.31 -17.89
C ASP A 166 -32.51 18.56 -16.42
N PRO A 167 -32.46 19.82 -15.94
CA PRO A 167 -32.74 20.12 -14.54
C PRO A 167 -34.21 19.93 -14.14
N LYS A 168 -35.11 19.54 -15.04
CA LYS A 168 -36.51 19.19 -14.72
C LYS A 168 -36.72 17.69 -14.53
N VAL A 169 -35.75 16.86 -14.89
CA VAL A 169 -35.85 15.39 -14.86
C VAL A 169 -34.64 14.83 -14.10
N SER A 170 -34.79 13.70 -13.43
CA SER A 170 -33.65 13.04 -12.78
C SER A 170 -32.55 12.69 -13.81
N PRO A 171 -31.25 12.96 -13.54
CA PRO A 171 -30.16 12.50 -14.41
C PRO A 171 -30.13 10.97 -14.53
N TRP A 172 -30.67 10.27 -13.53
CA TRP A 172 -30.84 8.81 -13.49
C TRP A 172 -32.10 8.31 -14.19
N SER A 173 -32.93 9.21 -14.77
CA SER A 173 -34.12 8.82 -15.52
C SER A 173 -33.74 7.80 -16.60
N GLY A 174 -34.34 6.61 -16.56
CA GLY A 174 -33.99 5.47 -17.41
C GLY A 174 -33.30 4.32 -16.68
N MET A 175 -32.71 4.54 -15.50
CA MET A 175 -32.23 3.45 -14.62
C MET A 175 -33.36 2.71 -13.91
N SER A 176 -34.52 3.34 -13.77
CA SER A 176 -35.70 2.72 -13.16
C SER A 176 -36.03 1.40 -13.85
N GLY A 177 -36.19 0.36 -13.04
CA GLY A 177 -36.39 -1.02 -13.47
C GLY A 177 -35.11 -1.86 -13.59
N ALA A 178 -33.92 -1.29 -13.43
CA ALA A 178 -32.69 -2.07 -13.37
C ALA A 178 -32.68 -3.02 -12.16
N ALA A 179 -32.27 -4.28 -12.37
CA ALA A 179 -32.11 -5.24 -11.30
C ALA A 179 -30.92 -4.87 -10.41
N VAL A 180 -31.12 -4.93 -9.09
CA VAL A 180 -30.10 -4.65 -8.08
C VAL A 180 -29.53 -5.98 -7.59
N TRP A 181 -28.24 -6.16 -7.85
CA TRP A 181 -27.52 -7.38 -7.55
C TRP A 181 -26.67 -7.23 -6.31
N ALA A 182 -26.70 -8.23 -5.44
CA ALA A 182 -25.78 -8.40 -4.33
C ALA A 182 -25.09 -9.77 -4.50
N GLY A 183 -23.81 -9.75 -4.91
CA GLY A 183 -23.11 -10.94 -5.36
C GLY A 183 -23.85 -11.62 -6.52
N ARG A 184 -24.25 -12.88 -6.34
CA ARG A 184 -24.97 -13.69 -7.35
C ARG A 184 -26.51 -13.58 -7.31
N HIS A 185 -27.06 -12.77 -6.41
CA HIS A 185 -28.51 -12.71 -6.17
C HIS A 185 -29.08 -11.34 -6.53
N ILE A 186 -30.24 -11.32 -7.16
CA ILE A 186 -31.09 -10.13 -7.30
C ILE A 186 -31.82 -9.92 -5.96
N VAL A 187 -31.65 -8.72 -5.37
CA VAL A 187 -32.26 -8.34 -4.09
C VAL A 187 -33.35 -7.28 -4.23
N GLY A 188 -33.41 -6.62 -5.40
CA GLY A 188 -34.39 -5.57 -5.65
C GLY A 188 -34.37 -5.02 -7.07
N VAL A 189 -35.16 -3.97 -7.29
CA VAL A 189 -35.32 -3.26 -8.56
C VAL A 189 -35.22 -1.76 -8.30
N VAL A 190 -34.42 -1.03 -9.08
CA VAL A 190 -34.31 0.44 -8.96
C VAL A 190 -35.68 1.07 -9.25
N ALA A 191 -36.21 1.84 -8.30
CA ALA A 191 -37.53 2.45 -8.38
C ALA A 191 -37.40 3.97 -8.63
N GLU A 192 -36.83 4.70 -7.68
CA GLU A 192 -36.86 6.16 -7.67
C GLU A 192 -35.47 6.79 -7.42
N HIS A 193 -35.38 8.08 -7.74
CA HIS A 193 -34.25 8.94 -7.37
C HIS A 193 -34.80 10.24 -6.77
N HIS A 194 -34.63 10.41 -5.47
CA HIS A 194 -34.99 11.63 -4.76
C HIS A 194 -33.87 12.66 -4.88
N ARG A 195 -33.98 13.58 -5.85
CA ARG A 195 -32.91 14.54 -6.16
C ARG A 195 -32.43 15.39 -4.98
N TRP A 196 -33.26 15.62 -3.97
CA TRP A 196 -32.92 16.35 -2.74
C TRP A 196 -32.04 15.55 -1.77
N GLU A 197 -31.96 14.22 -1.91
CA GLU A 197 -31.04 13.33 -1.20
C GLU A 197 -29.65 13.27 -1.88
N GLY A 198 -29.47 13.99 -2.99
CA GLY A 198 -28.24 14.07 -3.78
C GLY A 198 -28.21 13.10 -4.96
N THR A 199 -27.38 13.40 -5.97
CA THR A 199 -27.28 12.61 -7.21
C THR A 199 -26.53 11.29 -7.07
N GLY A 200 -26.10 10.94 -5.86
CA GLY A 200 -25.45 9.66 -5.51
C GLY A 200 -26.34 8.73 -4.66
N ARG A 201 -27.67 8.93 -4.67
CA ARG A 201 -28.63 8.15 -3.88
C ARG A 201 -29.79 7.66 -4.74
N LEU A 202 -29.89 6.36 -4.98
CA LEU A 202 -31.04 5.73 -5.63
C LEU A 202 -31.86 4.93 -4.63
N THR A 203 -33.15 4.80 -4.87
CA THR A 203 -34.05 3.96 -4.08
C THR A 203 -34.43 2.73 -4.89
N ALA A 204 -34.31 1.55 -4.29
CA ALA A 204 -34.76 0.31 -4.91
C ALA A 204 -35.84 -0.39 -4.09
N THR A 205 -36.83 -0.94 -4.79
CA THR A 205 -37.81 -1.83 -4.18
C THR A 205 -37.17 -3.17 -3.88
N ARG A 206 -37.45 -3.67 -2.68
CA ARG A 206 -37.03 -4.98 -2.19
C ARG A 206 -37.89 -6.11 -2.77
N ILE A 207 -37.27 -7.13 -3.34
CA ILE A 207 -38.01 -8.27 -3.91
C ILE A 207 -38.68 -9.11 -2.80
N ASP A 208 -38.00 -9.26 -1.66
CA ASP A 208 -38.52 -9.99 -0.50
C ASP A 208 -39.68 -9.24 0.17
N HIS A 209 -39.61 -7.91 0.23
CA HIS A 209 -40.74 -7.08 0.68
C HIS A 209 -41.94 -7.22 -0.26
N THR A 210 -41.71 -7.24 -1.58
CA THR A 210 -42.77 -7.40 -2.57
C THR A 210 -43.50 -8.73 -2.40
N LEU A 211 -42.75 -9.83 -2.34
CA LEU A 211 -43.31 -11.18 -2.12
C LEU A 211 -44.08 -11.27 -0.79
N ARG A 212 -43.59 -10.67 0.30
CA ARG A 212 -44.31 -10.65 1.59
C ARG A 212 -45.60 -9.82 1.54
N ARG A 213 -45.59 -8.68 0.85
CA ARG A 213 -46.69 -7.71 0.84
C ARG A 213 -47.85 -8.14 -0.05
N VAL A 214 -47.56 -8.76 -1.19
CA VAL A 214 -48.62 -9.27 -2.09
C VAL A 214 -49.21 -10.56 -1.50
N GLY A 215 -50.55 -10.66 -1.47
CA GLY A 215 -51.27 -11.84 -1.02
C GLY A 215 -51.40 -12.90 -2.11
N GLU A 216 -51.96 -14.07 -1.78
CA GLU A 216 -52.33 -15.08 -2.78
C GLU A 216 -53.59 -14.64 -3.56
N PRO A 217 -53.70 -14.95 -4.87
CA PRO A 217 -52.77 -15.75 -5.71
C PRO A 217 -51.60 -14.95 -6.30
N HIS A 218 -51.58 -13.62 -6.13
CA HIS A 218 -50.64 -12.69 -6.78
C HIS A 218 -49.17 -12.99 -6.45
N ARG A 219 -48.90 -13.53 -5.26
CA ARG A 219 -47.58 -14.00 -4.84
C ARG A 219 -47.12 -15.24 -5.59
N GLY A 220 -48.00 -16.24 -5.75
CA GLY A 220 -47.71 -17.45 -6.51
C GLY A 220 -47.39 -17.15 -7.97
N GLU A 221 -48.17 -16.25 -8.60
CA GLU A 221 -47.95 -15.81 -9.97
C GLU A 221 -46.59 -15.11 -10.15
N LEU A 222 -46.22 -14.22 -9.22
CA LEU A 222 -44.91 -13.57 -9.23
C LEU A 222 -43.77 -14.59 -9.05
N ALA A 223 -43.91 -15.52 -8.11
CA ALA A 223 -42.90 -16.54 -7.85
C ALA A 223 -42.69 -17.46 -9.06
N GLU A 224 -43.77 -17.84 -9.76
CA GLU A 224 -43.71 -18.63 -10.98
C GLU A 224 -42.99 -17.88 -12.12
N LEU A 225 -43.34 -16.61 -12.35
CA LEU A 225 -42.72 -15.78 -13.38
C LEU A 225 -41.23 -15.50 -13.13
N LEU A 226 -40.84 -15.37 -11.87
CA LEU A 226 -39.45 -15.18 -11.44
C LEU A 226 -38.69 -16.49 -11.19
N THR A 227 -39.37 -17.63 -11.36
CA THR A 227 -38.79 -18.97 -11.12
C THR A 227 -38.24 -19.15 -9.69
N ILE A 228 -38.88 -18.53 -8.69
CA ILE A 228 -38.52 -18.62 -7.27
C ILE A 228 -39.16 -19.87 -6.66
N ALA A 229 -38.32 -20.82 -6.22
CA ALA A 229 -38.77 -22.10 -5.68
C ALA A 229 -39.55 -21.97 -4.35
N ASP A 230 -39.11 -21.07 -3.45
CA ASP A 230 -39.80 -20.78 -2.20
C ASP A 230 -39.89 -19.25 -2.00
N PRO A 231 -41.05 -18.63 -2.26
CA PRO A 231 -41.22 -17.18 -2.12
C PRO A 231 -41.20 -16.69 -0.67
N GLN A 232 -41.26 -17.59 0.32
CA GLN A 232 -41.20 -17.24 1.75
C GLN A 232 -39.79 -17.39 2.34
N ALA A 233 -38.88 -18.13 1.69
CA ALA A 233 -37.56 -18.46 2.22
C ALA A 233 -36.40 -18.03 1.30
N LEU A 234 -36.39 -16.76 0.86
CA LEU A 234 -35.25 -16.24 0.12
C LEU A 234 -33.97 -16.24 0.98
N PRO A 235 -32.82 -16.68 0.42
CA PRO A 235 -31.55 -16.71 1.14
C PRO A 235 -31.11 -15.30 1.52
N ASP A 236 -30.56 -15.15 2.73
CA ASP A 236 -29.95 -13.90 3.12
C ASP A 236 -28.64 -13.66 2.34
N VAL A 237 -28.51 -12.45 1.83
CA VAL A 237 -27.32 -11.99 1.12
C VAL A 237 -26.52 -11.06 2.02
N GLY A 238 -25.19 -11.21 1.99
CA GLY A 238 -24.27 -10.47 2.86
C GLY A 238 -23.87 -11.27 4.12
N PRO A 239 -22.81 -10.82 4.82
CA PRO A 239 -22.29 -11.52 5.99
C PRO A 239 -23.35 -11.63 7.09
N ARG A 240 -23.56 -12.83 7.61
CA ARG A 240 -24.47 -13.08 8.74
C ARG A 240 -23.77 -12.64 10.03
N PRO A 241 -24.41 -11.90 10.95
CA PRO A 241 -23.85 -11.75 12.29
C PRO A 241 -23.73 -13.15 12.90
N PRO A 242 -22.60 -13.49 13.57
CA PRO A 242 -22.42 -14.82 14.14
C PRO A 242 -23.51 -15.08 15.18
N ILE A 243 -24.28 -16.16 14.99
CA ILE A 243 -25.23 -16.65 15.97
C ILE A 243 -24.41 -17.23 17.12
N ALA A 244 -24.65 -16.73 18.32
CA ALA A 244 -24.14 -17.28 19.56
C ALA A 244 -24.80 -18.64 19.81
N ASP A 245 -24.18 -19.71 19.32
CA ASP A 245 -24.28 -21.02 19.94
C ASP A 245 -23.11 -21.92 19.46
N SER A 246 -22.26 -22.28 20.43
CA SER A 246 -20.96 -22.97 20.36
C SER A 246 -19.74 -22.02 20.34
N PRO A 247 -18.81 -22.13 21.30
CA PRO A 247 -17.62 -21.29 21.33
C PRO A 247 -16.74 -21.63 20.12
N PRO A 248 -16.37 -20.65 19.26
CA PRO A 248 -15.50 -20.93 18.14
C PRO A 248 -14.12 -21.34 18.66
N PRO A 249 -13.34 -22.13 17.90
CA PRO A 249 -11.91 -22.21 18.18
C PRO A 249 -11.39 -20.77 18.14
N ARG A 250 -10.68 -20.34 19.19
CA ARG A 250 -10.16 -18.97 19.32
C ARG A 250 -9.36 -18.63 18.06
N ALA A 251 -9.96 -17.87 17.14
CA ALA A 251 -9.27 -17.34 15.99
C ALA A 251 -8.28 -16.31 16.51
N SER A 252 -6.99 -16.66 16.51
CA SER A 252 -5.92 -15.73 16.85
C SER A 252 -5.68 -14.82 15.66
N SER A 253 -5.56 -13.51 15.90
CA SER A 253 -5.16 -12.56 14.86
C SER A 253 -3.72 -12.83 14.46
N LYS A 254 -3.40 -12.71 13.17
CA LYS A 254 -2.00 -12.75 12.72
C LYS A 254 -1.29 -11.50 13.26
N VAL A 255 -0.17 -11.68 13.95
CA VAL A 255 0.64 -10.58 14.52
C VAL A 255 1.95 -10.47 13.76
N ILE A 256 2.29 -9.27 13.33
CA ILE A 256 3.59 -8.91 12.76
C ILE A 256 4.26 -7.86 13.65
N GLY A 257 5.59 -7.93 13.75
CA GLY A 257 6.39 -7.07 14.62
C GLY A 257 6.56 -7.64 16.02
N LEU A 258 7.58 -7.16 16.73
CA LEU A 258 7.87 -7.60 18.08
C LEU A 258 6.84 -7.01 19.06
N PRO A 259 6.07 -7.84 19.78
CA PRO A 259 5.16 -7.31 20.79
C PRO A 259 5.95 -6.58 21.88
N VAL A 260 5.36 -5.51 22.41
CA VAL A 260 5.91 -4.81 23.57
C VAL A 260 5.69 -5.71 24.79
N THR A 261 6.61 -6.64 25.03
CA THR A 261 6.50 -7.64 26.11
C THR A 261 6.87 -7.09 27.49
N HIS A 262 7.55 -5.94 27.52
CA HIS A 262 8.05 -5.35 28.75
C HIS A 262 6.89 -4.92 29.67
N GLY A 263 6.81 -5.53 30.86
CA GLY A 263 5.83 -5.19 31.90
C GLY A 263 4.45 -5.86 31.79
N LEU A 264 4.21 -6.71 30.77
CA LEU A 264 2.93 -7.43 30.66
C LEU A 264 2.71 -8.44 31.78
N GLU A 265 3.77 -9.09 32.27
CA GLU A 265 3.69 -10.06 33.37
C GLU A 265 3.21 -9.43 34.70
N LEU A 266 3.45 -8.14 34.89
CA LEU A 266 3.12 -7.37 36.09
C LEU A 266 1.99 -6.36 35.85
N PHE A 267 1.32 -6.44 34.70
CA PHE A 267 0.28 -5.48 34.33
C PHE A 267 -0.91 -5.56 35.29
N LYS A 268 -1.22 -4.44 35.95
CA LYS A 268 -2.42 -4.30 36.79
C LYS A 268 -3.56 -3.60 36.07
N ASN A 269 -4.78 -4.01 36.43
CA ASN A 269 -5.97 -3.78 35.63
C ASN A 269 -6.39 -2.29 35.57
N ARG A 270 -5.90 -1.58 34.54
CA ARG A 270 -6.44 -0.28 34.12
C ARG A 270 -7.74 -0.46 33.30
N THR A 271 -8.76 -1.04 33.91
CA THR A 271 -9.99 -1.47 33.22
C THR A 271 -10.68 -0.33 32.48
N ASP A 272 -10.87 0.82 33.12
CA ASP A 272 -11.57 1.96 32.49
C ASP A 272 -10.80 2.52 31.28
N VAL A 273 -9.47 2.59 31.38
CA VAL A 273 -8.59 3.03 30.29
C VAL A 273 -8.65 2.05 29.13
N ARG A 274 -8.50 0.74 29.40
CA ARG A 274 -8.59 -0.30 28.36
C ARG A 274 -9.96 -0.30 27.68
N GLN A 275 -11.05 -0.17 28.45
CA GLN A 275 -12.40 -0.07 27.91
C GLN A 275 -12.59 1.17 27.05
N THR A 276 -11.99 2.30 27.44
CA THR A 276 -12.04 3.54 26.66
C THR A 276 -11.27 3.41 25.35
N ILE A 277 -10.06 2.83 25.38
CA ILE A 277 -9.29 2.52 24.16
C ILE A 277 -10.09 1.55 23.27
N GLY A 278 -10.64 0.47 23.83
CA GLY A 278 -11.45 -0.50 23.10
C GLY A 278 -12.71 0.13 22.48
N ARG A 279 -13.36 1.06 23.17
CA ARG A 279 -14.51 1.82 22.65
C ARG A 279 -14.10 2.68 21.45
N HIS A 280 -13.04 3.47 21.57
CA HIS A 280 -12.55 4.30 20.46
C HIS A 280 -12.06 3.45 19.28
N LEU A 281 -11.30 2.39 19.55
CA LEU A 281 -10.85 1.47 18.51
C LEU A 281 -11.99 0.70 17.86
N SER A 282 -13.18 0.61 18.46
CA SER A 282 -14.34 -0.06 17.85
C SER A 282 -15.11 0.86 16.91
N ASP A 283 -15.02 2.17 17.12
CA ASP A 283 -15.75 3.20 16.37
C ASP A 283 -15.21 3.34 14.95
N PRO A 284 -16.00 3.05 13.90
CA PRO A 284 -15.60 3.25 12.50
C PRO A 284 -15.40 4.70 12.08
N ALA A 285 -15.70 5.70 12.91
CA ALA A 285 -15.32 7.09 12.67
C ALA A 285 -13.90 7.41 13.18
N ILE A 286 -13.40 6.65 14.17
CA ILE A 286 -12.07 6.86 14.72
C ILE A 286 -11.05 6.02 13.93
N ARG A 287 -10.01 6.71 13.45
CA ARG A 287 -8.88 6.15 12.69
C ARG A 287 -7.64 6.01 13.57
N MET A 288 -7.52 6.82 14.61
CA MET A 288 -6.36 6.84 15.48
C MET A 288 -6.74 7.08 16.94
N VAL A 289 -6.17 6.30 17.85
CA VAL A 289 -6.28 6.48 19.30
C VAL A 289 -4.88 6.76 19.83
N THR A 290 -4.67 7.94 20.40
CA THR A 290 -3.38 8.33 20.99
C THR A 290 -3.47 8.25 22.50
N VAL A 291 -2.59 7.48 23.10
CA VAL A 291 -2.44 7.33 24.55
C VAL A 291 -1.29 8.24 25.00
N THR A 292 -1.62 9.31 25.72
CA THR A 292 -0.66 10.31 26.19
C THR A 292 -0.42 10.21 27.69
N GLY A 293 0.68 10.76 28.19
CA GLY A 293 1.02 10.73 29.61
C GLY A 293 2.52 10.74 29.90
N ARG A 294 2.88 10.92 31.17
CA ARG A 294 4.27 11.04 31.62
C ARG A 294 5.07 9.73 31.45
N ARG A 295 6.40 9.80 31.55
CA ARG A 295 7.28 8.62 31.49
C ARG A 295 6.98 7.64 32.63
N GLY A 296 7.07 6.34 32.37
CA GLY A 296 6.86 5.28 33.37
C GLY A 296 5.40 5.07 33.83
N ILE A 297 4.43 5.87 33.35
CA ILE A 297 3.01 5.76 33.76
C ILE A 297 2.33 4.49 33.24
N GLY A 298 2.91 3.81 32.26
CA GLY A 298 2.40 2.53 31.72
C GLY A 298 1.60 2.65 30.42
N LYS A 299 1.83 3.69 29.58
CA LYS A 299 1.19 3.84 28.25
C LYS A 299 1.40 2.61 27.36
N SER A 300 2.67 2.25 27.15
CA SER A 300 3.07 1.10 26.34
C SER A 300 2.51 -0.20 26.90
N ALA A 301 2.50 -0.36 28.23
CA ALA A 301 1.94 -1.56 28.88
C ALA A 301 0.42 -1.68 28.66
N VAL A 302 -0.33 -0.58 28.72
CA VAL A 302 -1.77 -0.57 28.40
C VAL A 302 -2.01 -0.89 26.94
N ALA A 303 -1.27 -0.26 26.04
CA ALA A 303 -1.41 -0.49 24.60
C ALA A 303 -1.07 -1.94 24.23
N ALA A 304 0.04 -2.46 24.75
CA ALA A 304 0.44 -3.86 24.61
C ALA A 304 -0.63 -4.81 25.15
N LYS A 305 -1.24 -4.50 26.31
CA LYS A 305 -2.29 -5.33 26.88
C LYS A 305 -3.54 -5.34 26.00
N VAL A 306 -3.91 -4.19 25.42
CA VAL A 306 -5.01 -4.11 24.45
C VAL A 306 -4.69 -4.96 23.22
N MET A 307 -3.48 -4.87 22.67
CA MET A 307 -3.05 -5.69 21.53
C MET A 307 -3.08 -7.19 21.85
N GLU A 308 -2.61 -7.62 23.03
CA GLU A 308 -2.65 -9.02 23.50
C GLU A 308 -4.09 -9.54 23.63
N MET A 309 -5.00 -8.71 24.16
CA MET A 309 -6.42 -9.07 24.24
C MET A 309 -7.01 -9.25 22.83
N LEU A 310 -6.75 -8.30 21.93
CA LEU A 310 -7.23 -8.36 20.55
C LEU A 310 -6.67 -9.57 19.78
N GLU A 311 -5.39 -9.91 20.00
CA GLU A 311 -4.74 -11.10 19.44
C GLU A 311 -5.48 -12.38 19.84
N ARG A 312 -5.97 -12.44 21.08
CA ARG A 312 -6.75 -13.57 21.62
C ARG A 312 -8.23 -13.55 21.21
N GLY A 313 -8.65 -12.56 20.44
CA GLY A 313 -10.06 -12.32 20.09
C GLY A 313 -10.89 -11.74 21.23
N GLU A 314 -10.25 -11.22 22.29
CA GLU A 314 -10.90 -10.58 23.43
C GLU A 314 -10.97 -9.06 23.20
N TRP A 315 -12.17 -8.49 23.12
CA TRP A 315 -12.32 -7.04 22.98
C TRP A 315 -12.28 -6.35 24.35
N PRO A 316 -11.54 -5.24 24.53
CA PRO A 316 -11.54 -4.50 25.79
C PRO A 316 -12.92 -3.87 26.09
N GLY A 317 -13.67 -4.43 27.05
CA GLY A 317 -14.95 -3.92 27.53
C GLY A 317 -16.18 -4.69 27.06
N LEU A 318 -17.36 -4.11 27.24
CA LEU A 318 -18.67 -4.73 26.88
C LEU A 318 -19.05 -4.57 25.41
N ALA A 319 -18.26 -3.84 24.61
CA ALA A 319 -18.50 -3.66 23.19
C ALA A 319 -18.12 -4.95 22.43
N GLN A 320 -19.07 -5.58 21.76
CA GLN A 320 -18.77 -6.61 20.76
C GLN A 320 -18.31 -5.89 19.49
N ALA A 321 -17.03 -5.99 19.15
CA ALA A 321 -16.49 -5.49 17.90
C ALA A 321 -15.83 -6.66 17.12
N PRO A 322 -15.65 -6.54 15.79
CA PRO A 322 -15.04 -7.60 15.00
C PRO A 322 -13.59 -7.86 15.45
N VAL A 323 -13.21 -9.13 15.50
CA VAL A 323 -11.82 -9.53 15.77
C VAL A 323 -10.93 -8.97 14.64
N PRO A 324 -9.81 -8.29 14.96
CA PRO A 324 -8.91 -7.78 13.93
C PRO A 324 -8.38 -8.92 13.04
N SER A 325 -8.36 -8.69 11.73
CA SER A 325 -7.80 -9.62 10.74
C SER A 325 -6.27 -9.68 10.82
N GLY A 326 -5.64 -8.63 11.36
CA GLY A 326 -4.21 -8.60 11.63
C GLY A 326 -3.82 -7.47 12.56
N LEU A 327 -2.70 -7.68 13.25
CA LEU A 327 -2.11 -6.73 14.19
C LEU A 327 -0.66 -6.46 13.78
N VAL A 328 -0.26 -5.19 13.77
CA VAL A 328 1.14 -4.78 13.56
C VAL A 328 1.65 -4.07 14.80
N ASN A 329 2.82 -4.47 15.31
CA ASN A 329 3.50 -3.80 16.41
C ASN A 329 4.78 -3.10 15.92
N LEU A 330 4.79 -1.78 15.99
CA LEU A 330 5.95 -0.94 15.68
C LEU A 330 6.35 -0.14 16.92
N SER A 331 7.64 -0.05 17.18
CA SER A 331 8.18 0.80 18.25
C SER A 331 9.49 1.42 17.79
N THR A 332 9.68 2.70 18.08
CA THR A 332 10.95 3.40 17.86
C THR A 332 12.10 2.75 18.63
N ARG A 333 11.78 1.94 19.65
CA ARG A 333 12.73 1.25 20.54
C ARG A 333 12.92 -0.23 20.21
N THR A 334 12.30 -0.78 19.16
CA THR A 334 12.52 -2.19 18.74
C THR A 334 12.80 -2.29 17.24
N SER A 335 11.76 -2.24 16.42
CA SER A 335 11.79 -2.38 14.95
C SER A 335 11.98 -1.05 14.21
N GLY A 336 11.86 0.07 14.92
CA GLY A 336 11.78 1.40 14.32
C GLY A 336 10.38 1.71 13.79
N ILE A 337 10.18 2.97 13.43
CA ILE A 337 8.94 3.44 12.79
C ILE A 337 9.34 4.26 11.56
N SER A 338 8.97 3.77 10.38
CA SER A 338 9.11 4.43 9.07
C SER A 338 7.96 4.01 8.17
N LEU A 339 7.69 4.77 7.11
CA LEU A 339 6.68 4.36 6.13
C LEU A 339 7.04 3.02 5.49
N GLU A 340 8.29 2.85 5.08
CA GLU A 340 8.87 1.61 4.55
C GLU A 340 8.51 0.41 5.45
N ARG A 341 8.81 0.50 6.75
CA ARG A 341 8.54 -0.58 7.71
C ARG A 341 7.06 -0.85 7.86
N LEU A 342 6.26 0.23 7.97
CA LEU A 342 4.82 0.13 8.12
C LEU A 342 4.19 -0.58 6.91
N TYR A 343 4.60 -0.19 5.71
CA TYR A 343 4.11 -0.75 4.46
C TYR A 343 4.41 -2.24 4.35
N PHE A 344 5.66 -2.66 4.57
CA PHE A 344 6.04 -4.08 4.49
C PHE A 344 5.41 -4.94 5.59
N ASP A 345 5.36 -4.46 6.84
CA ASP A 345 4.73 -5.21 7.92
C ASP A 345 3.21 -5.36 7.70
N CYS A 346 2.54 -4.37 7.10
CA CYS A 346 1.15 -4.50 6.68
C CYS A 346 0.99 -5.45 5.47
N ALA A 347 1.86 -5.38 4.47
CA ALA A 347 1.81 -6.27 3.30
C ALA A 347 1.94 -7.75 3.71
N ARG A 348 2.85 -8.05 4.64
CA ARG A 348 3.03 -9.40 5.23
C ARG A 348 1.77 -9.96 5.88
N LEU A 349 0.87 -9.11 6.39
CA LEU A 349 -0.40 -9.58 6.97
C LEU A 349 -1.34 -10.18 5.92
N LEU A 350 -1.19 -9.80 4.65
CA LEU A 350 -2.16 -10.08 3.58
C LEU A 350 -1.90 -11.40 2.83
N GLY A 351 -0.84 -12.13 3.19
CA GLY A 351 -0.45 -13.41 2.57
C GLY A 351 0.50 -13.23 1.39
N SER A 352 1.17 -14.31 0.98
CA SER A 352 2.31 -14.29 0.04
C SER A 352 2.02 -13.60 -1.29
N ASP A 353 0.86 -13.87 -1.87
CA ASP A 353 0.53 -13.40 -3.22
C ASP A 353 0.29 -11.87 -3.23
N ARG A 354 -0.44 -11.37 -2.22
CA ARG A 354 -0.69 -9.93 -2.05
C ARG A 354 0.55 -9.20 -1.57
N GLU A 355 1.32 -9.82 -0.69
CA GLU A 355 2.61 -9.29 -0.23
C GLU A 355 3.53 -9.07 -1.44
N THR A 356 3.72 -10.07 -2.28
CA THR A 356 4.58 -9.99 -3.47
C THR A 356 4.15 -8.82 -4.38
N ARG A 357 2.85 -8.75 -4.73
CA ARG A 357 2.32 -7.64 -5.54
C ARG A 357 2.56 -6.27 -4.91
N LEU A 358 2.36 -6.15 -3.59
CA LEU A 358 2.57 -4.89 -2.88
C LEU A 358 4.06 -4.50 -2.81
N LEU A 359 4.96 -5.47 -2.72
CA LEU A 359 6.41 -5.24 -2.80
C LEU A 359 6.80 -4.77 -4.20
N ASP A 360 6.21 -5.33 -5.25
CA ASP A 360 6.43 -4.87 -6.64
C ASP A 360 5.92 -3.42 -6.81
N ILE A 361 4.75 -3.09 -6.25
CA ILE A 361 4.21 -1.71 -6.23
C ILE A 361 5.13 -0.77 -5.46
N TRP A 362 5.71 -1.23 -4.35
CA TRP A 362 6.64 -0.43 -3.56
C TRP A 362 7.95 -0.16 -4.31
N ALA A 363 8.46 -1.15 -5.03
CA ALA A 363 9.63 -1.02 -5.89
C ALA A 363 9.38 -0.14 -7.13
N ALA A 364 8.14 -0.07 -7.61
CA ALA A 364 7.77 0.77 -8.74
C ALA A 364 7.92 2.28 -8.44
N ASN A 365 8.25 3.04 -9.49
CA ASN A 365 8.32 4.50 -9.43
C ASN A 365 6.92 5.13 -9.44
N ARG A 366 6.20 4.99 -8.33
CA ARG A 366 4.86 5.55 -8.08
C ARG A 366 4.89 6.57 -6.94
N PRO A 367 4.02 7.59 -6.93
CA PRO A 367 3.84 8.46 -5.78
C PRO A 367 3.55 7.68 -4.49
N VAL A 368 4.07 8.17 -3.37
CA VAL A 368 3.90 7.54 -2.05
C VAL A 368 2.42 7.36 -1.70
N GLN A 369 1.57 8.32 -2.05
CA GLN A 369 0.13 8.29 -1.83
C GLN A 369 -0.54 7.11 -2.56
N ASP A 370 -0.13 6.84 -3.79
CA ASP A 370 -0.68 5.76 -4.61
C ASP A 370 -0.28 4.40 -4.04
N LYS A 371 0.98 4.26 -3.62
CA LYS A 371 1.46 3.06 -2.90
C LYS A 371 0.60 2.81 -1.66
N ILE A 372 0.41 3.81 -0.81
CA ILE A 372 -0.43 3.68 0.39
C ILE A 372 -1.89 3.35 0.04
N GLY A 373 -2.42 3.94 -1.04
CA GLY A 373 -3.75 3.66 -1.57
C GLY A 373 -3.92 2.19 -1.95
N GLU A 374 -2.96 1.61 -2.67
CA GLU A 374 -2.95 0.19 -3.04
C GLU A 374 -2.85 -0.73 -1.82
N LEU A 375 -2.04 -0.37 -0.82
CA LEU A 375 -2.00 -1.09 0.45
C LEU A 375 -3.38 -1.12 1.12
N PHE A 376 -4.03 0.03 1.24
CA PHE A 376 -5.36 0.13 1.84
C PHE A 376 -6.43 -0.60 1.03
N ALA A 377 -6.36 -0.55 -0.30
CA ALA A 377 -7.24 -1.31 -1.18
C ALA A 377 -7.05 -2.83 -0.99
N ALA A 378 -5.81 -3.30 -0.86
CA ALA A 378 -5.48 -4.70 -0.61
C ALA A 378 -5.92 -5.20 0.77
N MET A 379 -5.94 -4.30 1.78
CA MET A 379 -6.50 -4.55 3.11
C MET A 379 -8.05 -4.60 3.08
N GLY A 380 -8.67 -3.83 2.19
CA GLY A 380 -10.13 -3.79 2.03
C GLY A 380 -10.86 -3.34 3.30
N ASP A 381 -12.07 -3.86 3.53
CA ASP A 381 -12.91 -3.49 4.68
C ASP A 381 -12.58 -4.28 5.97
N GLN A 382 -11.47 -5.03 5.97
CA GLN A 382 -11.04 -5.79 7.14
C GLN A 382 -10.46 -4.87 8.22
N LEU A 383 -10.73 -5.19 9.49
CA LEU A 383 -10.17 -4.44 10.60
C LEU A 383 -8.71 -4.86 10.83
N PHE A 384 -7.79 -3.94 10.64
CA PHE A 384 -6.40 -4.07 11.05
C PHE A 384 -6.07 -3.02 12.10
N ILE A 385 -5.24 -3.39 13.08
CA ILE A 385 -4.80 -2.46 14.13
C ILE A 385 -3.28 -2.40 14.12
N ILE A 386 -2.74 -1.18 14.03
CA ILE A 386 -1.31 -0.91 14.02
C ILE A 386 -0.97 -0.16 15.32
N LEU A 387 -0.12 -0.75 16.15
CA LEU A 387 0.47 -0.09 17.31
C LEU A 387 1.73 0.67 16.88
N MET A 388 1.78 1.96 17.19
CA MET A 388 2.97 2.81 17.07
C MET A 388 3.38 3.28 18.47
N ASP A 389 4.34 2.57 19.06
CA ASP A 389 4.79 2.82 20.43
C ASP A 389 5.99 3.78 20.48
N ASN A 390 5.98 4.69 21.47
CA ASN A 390 6.98 5.73 21.69
C ASN A 390 7.15 6.70 20.51
N LEU A 391 6.03 7.13 19.93
CA LEU A 391 6.06 7.97 18.74
C LEU A 391 6.75 9.33 18.99
N GLU A 392 6.89 9.77 20.24
CA GLU A 392 7.61 11.01 20.59
C GLU A 392 9.03 11.10 20.02
N ASP A 393 9.70 9.97 19.77
CA ASP A 393 11.05 9.98 19.18
C ASP A 393 11.04 10.34 17.68
N ARG A 394 9.87 10.42 17.05
CA ARG A 394 9.64 10.86 15.66
C ARG A 394 8.84 12.17 15.61
N LEU A 395 8.73 12.85 16.75
CA LEU A 395 8.05 14.14 16.86
C LEU A 395 9.05 15.25 17.13
N GLN A 396 8.82 16.39 16.49
CA GLN A 396 9.40 17.66 16.87
C GLN A 396 8.80 18.13 18.20
N ASP A 397 9.45 19.10 18.86
CA ASP A 397 9.00 19.64 20.15
C ASP A 397 7.57 20.21 20.12
N ASP A 398 7.07 20.59 18.93
CA ASP A 398 5.72 21.12 18.73
C ASP A 398 4.66 20.04 18.42
N GLY A 399 5.05 18.76 18.46
CA GLY A 399 4.19 17.59 18.22
C GLY A 399 3.97 17.24 16.74
N ARG A 400 4.68 17.87 15.78
CA ARG A 400 4.67 17.48 14.36
C ARG A 400 5.62 16.32 14.11
N LEU A 401 5.31 15.47 13.12
CA LEU A 401 6.24 14.44 12.67
C LEU A 401 7.51 15.07 12.07
N ASP A 402 8.65 14.42 12.30
CA ASP A 402 9.94 14.76 11.69
C ASP A 402 10.15 14.12 10.31
N ASP A 403 9.23 13.26 9.89
CA ASP A 403 9.29 12.43 8.70
C ASP A 403 8.08 12.72 7.80
N ASP A 404 8.35 13.28 6.62
CA ASP A 404 7.33 13.68 5.65
C ASP A 404 6.56 12.48 5.08
N GLU A 405 7.20 11.31 4.94
CA GLU A 405 6.53 10.10 4.45
C GLU A 405 5.53 9.55 5.47
N LEU A 406 5.90 9.56 6.75
CA LEU A 406 4.97 9.22 7.84
C LEU A 406 3.82 10.24 7.92
N ALA A 407 4.07 11.51 7.65
CA ALA A 407 3.02 12.53 7.61
C ALA A 407 2.05 12.29 6.45
N ILE A 408 2.55 11.92 5.26
CA ILE A 408 1.73 11.52 4.11
C ILE A 408 0.88 10.29 4.45
N PHE A 409 1.46 9.28 5.11
CA PHE A 409 0.71 8.11 5.56
C PHE A 409 -0.47 8.46 6.46
N LEU A 410 -0.26 9.33 7.44
CA LEU A 410 -1.35 9.78 8.30
C LEU A 410 -2.43 10.55 7.51
N ASP A 411 -2.05 11.44 6.59
CA ASP A 411 -3.01 12.15 5.76
C ASP A 411 -3.84 11.18 4.89
N CYS A 412 -3.20 10.20 4.27
CA CYS A 412 -3.88 9.11 3.53
C CYS A 412 -4.83 8.32 4.45
N LEU A 413 -4.38 7.94 5.64
CA LEU A 413 -5.17 7.19 6.63
C LEU A 413 -6.45 7.94 7.02
N PHE A 414 -6.39 9.27 7.18
CA PHE A 414 -7.57 10.05 7.56
C PHE A 414 -8.54 10.34 6.40
N ARG A 415 -8.10 10.20 5.15
CA ARG A 415 -8.90 10.49 3.94
C ARG A 415 -9.48 9.25 3.28
N ALA A 416 -8.83 8.10 3.42
CA ALA A 416 -9.27 6.87 2.81
C ALA A 416 -10.50 6.26 3.51
N ARG A 417 -11.34 5.59 2.72
CA ARG A 417 -12.62 5.03 3.19
C ARG A 417 -12.41 3.82 4.08
N SER A 418 -11.51 2.93 3.68
CA SER A 418 -11.15 1.68 4.36
C SER A 418 -9.67 1.72 4.70
N THR A 419 -9.34 1.65 5.98
CA THR A 419 -7.97 1.83 6.48
C THR A 419 -7.75 0.97 7.72
N PRO A 420 -6.48 0.68 8.06
CA PRO A 420 -6.16 0.27 9.42
C PRO A 420 -6.57 1.33 10.44
N ARG A 421 -6.68 0.91 11.70
CA ARG A 421 -6.80 1.81 12.87
C ARG A 421 -5.46 1.86 13.59
N LEU A 422 -5.06 3.05 14.01
CA LEU A 422 -3.82 3.27 14.76
C LEU A 422 -4.08 3.30 16.26
N LEU A 423 -3.24 2.61 17.03
CA LEU A 423 -3.07 2.81 18.46
C LEU A 423 -1.68 3.39 18.66
N VAL A 424 -1.59 4.63 19.15
CA VAL A 424 -0.33 5.36 19.30
C VAL A 424 -0.05 5.57 20.77
N THR A 425 1.19 5.42 21.21
CA THR A 425 1.63 5.90 22.53
C THR A 425 2.61 7.05 22.35
N SER A 426 2.43 8.12 23.13
CA SER A 426 3.38 9.24 23.10
C SER A 426 3.45 9.99 24.43
N GLN A 427 4.56 10.68 24.69
CA GLN A 427 4.67 11.65 25.80
C GLN A 427 3.99 12.98 25.49
N ILE A 428 3.99 13.38 24.23
CA ILE A 428 3.40 14.63 23.75
C ILE A 428 2.29 14.32 22.74
N PRO A 429 1.19 15.08 22.72
CA PRO A 429 0.12 14.83 21.77
C PRO A 429 0.57 15.13 20.34
N LEU A 430 0.17 14.26 19.41
CA LEU A 430 0.43 14.48 17.99
C LEU A 430 -0.39 15.68 17.48
N ARG A 431 0.27 16.64 16.84
CA ARG A 431 -0.37 17.84 16.33
C ARG A 431 -1.04 17.58 14.97
N LEU A 432 -2.34 17.28 15.01
CA LEU A 432 -3.16 17.13 13.81
C LEU A 432 -3.77 18.46 13.31
N ALA A 433 -3.94 18.55 11.98
CA ALA A 433 -4.75 19.58 11.34
C ALA A 433 -6.19 19.58 11.91
N PRO A 434 -6.84 20.75 12.08
CA PRO A 434 -8.15 20.86 12.73
C PRO A 434 -9.23 19.93 12.15
N GLU A 435 -9.23 19.74 10.83
CA GLU A 435 -10.20 18.94 10.09
C GLU A 435 -10.04 17.42 10.35
N LEU A 436 -8.84 17.00 10.77
CA LEU A 436 -8.50 15.59 11.00
C LEU A 436 -8.77 15.16 12.45
N ARG A 437 -8.86 16.12 13.39
CA ARG A 437 -9.08 15.84 14.83
C ARG A 437 -10.34 15.03 15.11
N ARG A 438 -11.38 15.17 14.28
CA ARG A 438 -12.63 14.40 14.42
C ARG A 438 -12.47 12.89 14.20
N PHE A 439 -11.38 12.46 13.57
CA PHE A 439 -11.06 11.07 13.30
C PHE A 439 -10.04 10.51 14.30
N ALA A 440 -9.61 11.30 15.29
CA ALA A 440 -8.66 10.90 16.30
C ALA A 440 -9.29 11.00 17.70
N ALA A 441 -8.94 10.06 18.57
CA ALA A 441 -9.28 10.10 19.99
C ALA A 441 -7.99 10.17 20.81
N GLU A 442 -8.03 10.89 21.92
CA GLU A 442 -6.93 10.97 22.87
C GLU A 442 -7.36 10.37 24.21
N VAL A 443 -6.49 9.56 24.80
CA VAL A 443 -6.66 8.94 26.12
C VAL A 443 -5.48 9.36 26.98
N GLU A 444 -5.69 10.36 27.83
CA GLU A 444 -4.67 10.86 28.74
C GLU A 444 -4.54 9.95 29.97
N LEU A 445 -3.32 9.51 30.25
CA LEU A 445 -2.94 8.82 31.49
C LEU A 445 -2.26 9.84 32.43
N SER A 446 -3.09 10.59 33.15
CA SER A 446 -2.65 11.55 34.17
C SER A 446 -2.25 10.87 35.49
N ASP A 447 -2.97 9.81 35.86
CA ASP A 447 -2.84 9.16 37.16
C ASP A 447 -2.15 7.78 37.09
N GLY A 448 -1.47 7.45 38.19
CA GLY A 448 -0.90 6.12 38.41
C GLY A 448 -1.97 5.05 38.57
N LEU A 449 -1.57 3.87 39.05
CA LEU A 449 -2.51 2.80 39.34
C LEU A 449 -3.44 3.19 40.50
N PRO A 450 -4.72 2.78 40.46
CA PRO A 450 -5.61 2.89 41.60
C PRO A 450 -5.02 2.20 42.84
N PRO A 451 -5.34 2.67 44.06
CA PRO A 451 -4.86 2.10 45.33
C PRO A 451 -4.86 0.57 45.41
N ALA A 452 -5.97 -0.08 45.07
CA ALA A 452 -6.11 -1.53 45.12
C ALA A 452 -5.16 -2.25 44.15
N ASP A 453 -4.99 -1.69 42.95
CA ASP A 453 -4.08 -2.22 41.92
C ASP A 453 -2.62 -1.99 42.31
N SER A 454 -2.28 -0.84 42.91
CA SER A 454 -0.93 -0.57 43.42
C SER A 454 -0.54 -1.56 44.52
N ILE A 455 -1.45 -1.83 45.48
CA ILE A 455 -1.23 -2.82 46.55
C ILE A 455 -1.05 -4.21 45.93
N ALA A 456 -1.91 -4.58 44.97
CA ALA A 456 -1.81 -5.85 44.27
C ALA A 456 -0.49 -5.98 43.48
N LEU A 457 0.05 -4.88 42.95
CA LEU A 457 1.34 -4.86 42.25
C LEU A 457 2.49 -5.08 43.23
N LEU A 458 2.51 -4.33 44.33
CA LEU A 458 3.55 -4.47 45.35
C LEU A 458 3.61 -5.90 45.91
N ARG A 459 2.46 -6.52 46.15
CA ARG A 459 2.39 -7.94 46.55
C ARG A 459 2.90 -8.90 45.47
N GLU A 460 2.57 -8.64 44.21
CA GLU A 460 3.01 -9.47 43.11
C GLU A 460 4.52 -9.38 42.85
N LEU A 461 5.10 -8.20 43.07
CA LEU A 461 6.54 -7.97 42.93
C LEU A 461 7.37 -8.77 43.95
N ASP A 462 6.78 -9.14 45.09
CA ASP A 462 7.34 -10.00 46.15
C ASP A 462 6.58 -11.34 46.27
N GLN A 463 6.25 -11.97 45.12
CA GLN A 463 5.53 -13.25 45.08
C GLN A 463 6.20 -14.38 45.91
N ASP A 464 7.52 -14.39 46.04
CA ASP A 464 8.25 -15.39 46.84
C ASP A 464 8.35 -15.01 48.33
N GLY A 465 7.83 -13.84 48.70
CA GLY A 465 7.70 -13.33 50.07
C GLY A 465 9.04 -13.06 50.75
N ARG A 466 10.14 -13.02 50.00
CA ARG A 466 11.50 -12.88 50.54
C ARG A 466 11.81 -11.45 50.98
N LEU A 467 11.13 -10.46 50.42
CA LEU A 467 11.35 -9.04 50.70
C LEU A 467 10.49 -8.53 51.86
N GLY A 468 9.55 -9.34 52.37
CA GLY A 468 8.66 -8.95 53.46
C GLY A 468 7.52 -8.01 53.01
N VAL A 469 7.48 -7.62 51.73
CA VAL A 469 6.53 -6.65 51.16
C VAL A 469 5.15 -7.30 51.04
N ALA A 470 5.08 -8.57 50.66
CA ALA A 470 3.82 -9.29 50.53
C ALA A 470 3.04 -9.42 51.85
N GLN A 471 3.75 -9.39 52.99
CA GLN A 471 3.21 -9.57 54.34
C GLN A 471 2.84 -8.24 55.03
N LEU A 472 3.11 -7.09 54.40
CA LEU A 472 2.72 -5.77 54.92
C LEU A 472 1.18 -5.59 54.88
N SER A 473 0.68 -4.76 55.79
CA SER A 473 -0.74 -4.38 55.82
C SER A 473 -1.13 -3.55 54.59
N ASP A 474 -2.42 -3.60 54.22
CA ASP A 474 -2.95 -2.77 53.12
C ASP A 474 -2.68 -1.28 53.35
N GLU A 475 -2.69 -0.81 54.60
CA GLU A 475 -2.40 0.59 54.96
C GLU A 475 -0.96 0.98 54.65
N GLN A 476 0.02 0.12 54.98
CA GLN A 476 1.43 0.38 54.70
C GLN A 476 1.73 0.35 53.19
N LEU A 477 1.14 -0.61 52.46
CA LEU A 477 1.27 -0.70 51.01
C LEU A 477 0.57 0.48 50.31
N LEU A 478 -0.55 0.94 50.85
CA LEU A 478 -1.24 2.14 50.37
C LEU A 478 -0.39 3.39 50.58
N GLN A 479 0.21 3.55 51.76
CA GLN A 479 1.13 4.66 52.01
C GLN A 479 2.27 4.65 50.99
N ALA A 480 2.92 3.51 50.75
CA ALA A 480 3.95 3.40 49.74
C ALA A 480 3.47 3.81 48.34
N ALA A 481 2.28 3.36 47.96
CA ALA A 481 1.68 3.71 46.67
C ALA A 481 1.38 5.19 46.52
N VAL A 482 0.84 5.85 47.56
CA VAL A 482 0.52 7.28 47.55
C VAL A 482 1.79 8.13 47.39
N HIS A 483 2.89 7.76 48.04
CA HIS A 483 4.16 8.49 47.98
C HIS A 483 4.79 8.51 46.58
N VAL A 484 4.54 7.49 45.76
CA VAL A 484 4.99 7.44 44.36
C VAL A 484 3.87 7.69 43.36
N HIS A 485 2.74 8.24 43.83
CA HIS A 485 1.56 8.54 43.02
C HIS A 485 1.01 7.34 42.22
N GLY A 486 1.22 6.12 42.72
CA GLY A 486 0.79 4.88 42.07
C GLY A 486 1.48 4.58 40.73
N VAL A 487 2.54 5.31 40.36
CA VAL A 487 3.22 5.12 39.06
C VAL A 487 3.84 3.71 39.00
N PRO A 488 3.45 2.83 38.03
CA PRO A 488 3.90 1.44 37.99
C PRO A 488 5.42 1.28 38.07
N ARG A 489 6.16 2.06 37.25
CA ARG A 489 7.63 1.96 37.26
C ARG A 489 8.24 2.41 38.59
N ALA A 490 7.67 3.39 39.28
CA ALA A 490 8.17 3.78 40.61
C ALA A 490 7.90 2.71 41.67
N LEU A 491 6.75 2.02 41.61
CA LEU A 491 6.45 0.88 42.50
C LEU A 491 7.44 -0.26 42.29
N GLU A 492 7.78 -0.58 41.03
CA GLU A 492 8.82 -1.55 40.70
C GLU A 492 10.21 -1.13 41.20
N LEU A 493 10.56 0.14 41.02
CA LEU A 493 11.83 0.69 41.50
C LEU A 493 11.92 0.63 43.04
N LEU A 494 10.84 0.96 43.76
CA LEU A 494 10.77 0.87 45.22
C LEU A 494 11.02 -0.56 45.73
N VAL A 495 10.31 -1.55 45.20
CA VAL A 495 10.52 -2.96 45.60
C VAL A 495 11.93 -3.42 45.24
N GLY A 496 12.45 -2.96 44.10
CA GLY A 496 13.83 -3.22 43.71
C GLY A 496 14.88 -2.62 44.65
N VAL A 497 14.62 -1.49 45.32
CA VAL A 497 15.50 -0.94 46.37
C VAL A 497 15.56 -1.88 47.57
N VAL A 498 14.39 -2.36 48.03
CA VAL A 498 14.30 -3.32 49.15
C VAL A 498 15.04 -4.63 48.82
N ALA A 499 15.03 -5.05 47.56
CA ALA A 499 15.73 -6.26 47.10
C ALA A 499 17.26 -6.13 46.98
N ASP A 500 17.80 -4.92 47.00
CA ASP A 500 19.21 -4.64 46.73
C ASP A 500 20.06 -4.63 48.01
N ASP A 501 19.55 -4.05 49.10
CA ASP A 501 20.29 -3.90 50.36
C ASP A 501 20.11 -5.09 51.33
N MET A 502 20.86 -6.15 51.07
CA MET A 502 20.86 -7.40 51.85
C MET A 502 21.54 -7.28 53.24
N LEU A 503 22.24 -6.18 53.52
CA LEU A 503 23.02 -6.00 54.75
C LEU A 503 22.30 -5.14 55.78
N THR A 504 21.60 -4.08 55.34
CA THR A 504 20.81 -3.23 56.24
C THR A 504 19.32 -3.60 56.28
N LEU A 505 18.84 -4.36 55.27
CA LEU A 505 17.45 -4.82 55.13
C LEU A 505 16.42 -3.72 55.46
N PRO A 506 16.51 -2.55 54.81
CA PRO A 506 15.61 -1.45 55.11
C PRO A 506 14.18 -1.88 54.77
N THR A 507 13.26 -1.58 55.66
CA THR A 507 11.83 -1.79 55.40
C THR A 507 11.37 -0.83 54.29
N LEU A 508 10.24 -1.16 53.65
CA LEU A 508 9.61 -0.24 52.69
C LEU A 508 9.38 1.16 53.31
N GLN A 509 9.19 1.24 54.63
CA GLN A 509 9.00 2.49 55.35
C GLN A 509 10.29 3.31 55.48
N ASP A 510 11.43 2.66 55.77
CA ASP A 510 12.74 3.33 55.82
C ASP A 510 13.12 3.95 54.47
N VAL A 511 12.75 3.27 53.37
CA VAL A 511 12.94 3.77 52.00
C VAL A 511 12.06 5.00 51.75
N LEU A 512 10.78 4.97 52.14
CA LEU A 512 9.84 6.07 51.89
C LEU A 512 10.20 7.36 52.63
N GLU A 513 10.75 7.28 53.85
CA GLU A 513 11.16 8.45 54.62
C GLU A 513 12.25 9.28 53.90
N ASP A 514 13.14 8.64 53.15
CA ASP A 514 14.25 9.28 52.42
C ASP A 514 13.82 10.00 51.12
N PHE A 515 12.70 9.58 50.51
CA PHE A 515 12.27 10.06 49.17
C PHE A 515 11.16 11.11 49.17
N THR A 516 10.55 11.41 50.31
CA THR A 516 9.42 12.36 50.47
C THR A 516 9.70 13.83 50.09
N GLN A 517 10.97 14.21 49.85
CA GLN A 517 11.37 15.60 49.63
C GLN A 517 11.68 16.00 48.17
N ARG A 518 11.49 15.11 47.18
CA ARG A 518 11.92 15.33 45.77
C ARG A 518 10.76 15.58 44.80
N GLY A 519 10.99 16.39 43.76
CA GLY A 519 9.96 16.83 42.81
C GLY A 519 9.57 15.83 41.70
N ASP A 520 10.51 15.03 41.18
CA ASP A 520 10.23 13.91 40.27
C ASP A 520 10.70 12.61 40.90
N VAL A 521 9.77 11.89 41.51
CA VAL A 521 10.05 10.69 42.30
C VAL A 521 10.55 9.53 41.42
N VAL A 522 10.02 9.36 40.21
CA VAL A 522 10.36 8.23 39.33
C VAL A 522 11.78 8.38 38.80
N ALA A 523 12.11 9.55 38.24
CA ALA A 523 13.44 9.81 37.71
C ALA A 523 14.49 9.83 38.84
N SER A 524 14.15 10.38 40.00
CA SER A 524 15.03 10.39 41.17
C SER A 524 15.33 8.99 41.69
N LEU A 525 14.32 8.11 41.77
CA LEU A 525 14.50 6.71 42.17
C LEU A 525 15.36 5.95 41.16
N ALA A 526 15.08 6.11 39.86
CA ALA A 526 15.87 5.46 38.81
C ALA A 526 17.34 5.92 38.83
N GLN A 527 17.57 7.22 39.02
CA GLN A 527 18.91 7.81 39.14
C GLN A 527 19.68 7.31 40.37
N ASP A 528 19.04 7.32 41.54
CA ASP A 528 19.66 6.83 42.78
C ASP A 528 20.04 5.35 42.65
N ARG A 529 19.15 4.52 42.08
CA ARG A 529 19.44 3.10 41.83
C ARG A 529 20.59 2.89 40.86
N TYR A 530 20.59 3.61 39.74
CA TYR A 530 21.70 3.56 38.79
C TYR A 530 23.03 3.92 39.45
N GLN A 531 23.05 4.92 40.34
CA GLN A 531 24.25 5.36 41.06
C GLN A 531 24.74 4.36 42.11
N ARG A 532 23.84 3.63 42.77
CA ARG A 532 24.18 2.62 43.80
C ARG A 532 24.70 1.30 43.22
N LEU A 533 24.43 1.03 41.95
CA LEU A 533 24.93 -0.18 41.30
C LEU A 533 26.47 -0.27 41.35
N VAL A 534 26.94 -1.47 41.71
CA VAL A 534 28.36 -1.83 41.56
C VAL A 534 28.82 -1.64 40.10
N PRO A 535 30.11 -1.37 39.85
CA PRO A 535 30.62 -1.10 38.50
C PRO A 535 30.20 -2.14 37.46
N GLU A 536 30.25 -3.42 37.82
CA GLU A 536 29.87 -4.56 36.98
C GLU A 536 28.40 -4.49 36.53
N GLY A 537 27.50 -4.18 37.46
CA GLY A 537 26.07 -4.00 37.20
C GLY A 537 25.78 -2.82 36.29
N ARG A 538 26.49 -1.70 36.49
CA ARG A 538 26.39 -0.53 35.60
C ARG A 538 26.88 -0.84 34.19
N THR A 539 27.96 -1.59 34.03
CA THR A 539 28.49 -1.98 32.71
C THR A 539 27.46 -2.75 31.90
N VAL A 540 26.86 -3.80 32.47
CA VAL A 540 25.83 -4.60 31.78
C VAL A 540 24.59 -3.77 31.45
N LEU A 541 24.16 -2.90 32.36
CA LEU A 541 23.01 -2.02 32.14
C LEU A 541 23.30 -1.00 31.03
N ASN A 542 24.51 -0.41 31.02
CA ASN A 542 24.97 0.52 30.00
C ASN A 542 25.01 -0.11 28.59
N VAL A 543 25.43 -1.38 28.47
CA VAL A 543 25.36 -2.13 27.20
C VAL A 543 23.92 -2.21 26.69
N LEU A 544 22.97 -2.58 27.55
CA LEU A 544 21.55 -2.64 27.20
C LEU A 544 20.97 -1.26 26.86
N ALA A 545 21.44 -0.21 27.54
CA ALA A 545 21.05 1.17 27.27
C ALA A 545 21.56 1.67 25.90
N VAL A 546 22.73 1.21 25.44
CA VAL A 546 23.25 1.49 24.09
C VAL A 546 22.46 0.75 23.02
N LEU A 547 22.22 -0.55 23.23
CA LEU A 547 21.52 -1.41 22.27
C LEU A 547 20.05 -1.03 22.08
N ARG A 548 19.40 -0.48 23.13
CA ARG A 548 18.03 0.04 23.17
C ARG A 548 16.91 -0.92 22.76
N THR A 549 17.26 -2.13 22.32
CA THR A 549 16.35 -3.18 21.88
C THR A 549 16.53 -4.43 22.75
N PRO A 550 15.53 -5.33 22.80
CA PRO A 550 15.70 -6.64 23.43
C PRO A 550 16.81 -7.43 22.75
N VAL A 551 17.73 -8.02 23.53
CA VAL A 551 18.90 -8.73 23.00
C VAL A 551 19.13 -10.07 23.69
N LEU A 552 19.73 -11.01 22.96
CA LEU A 552 20.17 -12.29 23.51
C LEU A 552 21.32 -12.07 24.50
N ARG A 553 21.45 -13.00 25.45
CA ARG A 553 22.58 -13.02 26.40
C ARG A 553 23.93 -12.96 25.69
N GLU A 554 24.08 -13.71 24.61
CA GLU A 554 25.32 -13.81 23.83
C GLU A 554 25.80 -12.44 23.33
N ALA A 555 24.89 -11.57 22.88
CA ALA A 555 25.24 -10.22 22.44
C ALA A 555 25.83 -9.38 23.60
N ILE A 556 25.24 -9.49 24.79
CA ILE A 556 25.71 -8.80 26.00
C ILE A 556 27.10 -9.33 26.39
N GLU A 557 27.26 -10.65 26.44
CA GLU A 557 28.54 -11.32 26.76
C GLU A 557 29.63 -10.94 25.77
N TRP A 558 29.32 -10.90 24.47
CA TRP A 558 30.28 -10.56 23.42
C TRP A 558 30.74 -9.09 23.50
N ILE A 559 29.80 -8.17 23.74
CA ILE A 559 30.10 -6.73 23.86
C ILE A 559 30.91 -6.48 25.12
N VAL A 560 30.45 -7.00 26.28
CA VAL A 560 31.16 -6.86 27.55
C VAL A 560 32.54 -7.50 27.47
N GLY A 561 32.66 -8.72 26.98
CA GLY A 561 33.93 -9.44 26.92
C GLY A 561 34.99 -8.76 26.06
N GLY A 562 34.60 -7.89 25.12
CA GLY A 562 35.53 -7.07 24.35
C GLY A 562 36.08 -5.85 25.09
N LEU A 563 35.42 -5.40 26.15
CA LEU A 563 35.78 -4.19 26.91
C LEU A 563 36.24 -4.50 28.33
N ASP A 564 35.67 -5.54 28.94
CA ASP A 564 36.01 -6.08 30.26
C ASP A 564 35.96 -7.62 30.24
N PRO A 565 37.02 -8.29 29.75
CA PRO A 565 37.06 -9.75 29.61
C PRO A 565 36.96 -10.51 30.94
N GLY A 566 37.21 -9.84 32.07
CA GLY A 566 37.15 -10.45 33.40
C GLY A 566 35.75 -10.48 34.00
N LEU A 567 34.79 -9.81 33.37
CA LEU A 567 33.43 -9.68 33.88
C LEU A 567 32.56 -10.89 33.50
N ASP A 568 32.18 -11.68 34.51
CA ASP A 568 31.15 -12.71 34.33
C ASP A 568 29.75 -12.07 34.31
N VAL A 569 29.14 -12.04 33.12
CA VAL A 569 27.84 -11.39 32.87
C VAL A 569 26.68 -12.15 33.50
N THR A 570 26.77 -13.49 33.66
CA THR A 570 25.62 -14.31 34.07
C THR A 570 25.16 -14.01 35.52
N PRO A 571 26.05 -13.93 36.53
CA PRO A 571 25.69 -13.50 37.88
C PRO A 571 25.13 -12.08 37.92
N VAL A 572 25.67 -11.17 37.10
CA VAL A 572 25.23 -9.78 37.03
C VAL A 572 23.82 -9.67 36.46
N LEU A 573 23.51 -10.35 35.36
CA LEU A 573 22.15 -10.40 34.81
C LEU A 573 21.16 -10.99 35.81
N SER A 574 21.55 -12.04 36.53
CA SER A 574 20.72 -12.65 37.57
C SER A 574 20.42 -11.69 38.71
N HIS A 575 21.43 -10.92 39.13
CA HIS A 575 21.26 -9.87 40.14
C HIS A 575 20.37 -8.73 39.63
N LEU A 576 20.62 -8.18 38.44
CA LEU A 576 19.84 -7.09 37.84
C LEU A 576 18.35 -7.48 37.63
N LEU A 577 18.07 -8.74 37.28
CA LEU A 577 16.71 -9.29 37.23
C LEU A 577 16.08 -9.35 38.62
N ARG A 578 16.81 -9.85 39.62
CA ARG A 578 16.33 -9.95 41.01
C ARG A 578 15.93 -8.58 41.56
N ILE A 579 16.74 -7.55 41.30
CA ILE A 579 16.48 -6.19 41.74
C ILE A 579 15.57 -5.41 40.78
N ARG A 580 14.97 -6.05 39.78
CA ARG A 580 13.97 -5.47 38.85
C ARG A 580 14.47 -4.32 37.95
N MET A 581 15.77 -4.27 37.68
CA MET A 581 16.31 -3.33 36.70
C MET A 581 16.16 -3.82 35.26
N LEU A 582 16.11 -5.13 35.05
CA LEU A 582 15.92 -5.76 33.75
C LEU A 582 14.64 -6.61 33.70
N SER A 583 14.14 -6.84 32.49
CA SER A 583 13.14 -7.88 32.20
C SER A 583 13.73 -8.95 31.29
N VAL A 584 13.18 -10.15 31.34
CA VAL A 584 13.52 -11.26 30.45
C VAL A 584 12.26 -11.79 29.76
N ASP A 585 12.29 -11.90 28.43
CA ASP A 585 11.31 -12.70 27.71
C ASP A 585 11.85 -14.13 27.58
N ARG A 586 11.17 -15.08 28.22
CA ARG A 586 11.59 -16.48 28.24
C ARG A 586 11.41 -17.18 26.89
N THR A 587 10.50 -16.69 26.05
CA THR A 587 10.21 -17.28 24.73
C THR A 587 11.32 -16.95 23.75
N SER A 588 11.63 -15.65 23.61
CA SER A 588 12.72 -15.18 22.75
C SER A 588 14.11 -15.26 23.41
N ARG A 589 14.16 -15.54 24.72
CA ARG A 589 15.38 -15.54 25.55
C ARG A 589 16.13 -14.21 25.51
N THR A 590 15.39 -13.12 25.34
CA THR A 590 15.95 -11.78 25.26
C THR A 590 15.85 -11.05 26.59
N PHE A 591 16.84 -10.21 26.86
CA PHE A 591 16.89 -9.29 27.97
C PHE A 591 16.58 -7.90 27.45
N ALA A 592 15.77 -7.16 28.21
CA ALA A 592 15.42 -5.78 27.87
C ALA A 592 15.54 -4.89 29.10
N LEU A 593 16.00 -3.67 28.86
CA LEU A 593 16.00 -2.58 29.82
C LEU A 593 14.78 -1.70 29.55
N HIS A 594 14.10 -1.26 30.61
CA HIS A 594 12.96 -0.37 30.46
C HIS A 594 13.41 0.94 29.75
N PRO A 595 12.66 1.47 28.76
CA PRO A 595 13.11 2.61 27.95
C PRO A 595 13.54 3.85 28.74
N MET A 596 12.82 4.16 29.83
CA MET A 596 13.18 5.26 30.74
C MET A 596 14.56 5.06 31.39
N ASP A 597 14.88 3.84 31.80
CA ASP A 597 16.17 3.54 32.44
C ASP A 597 17.28 3.43 31.42
N ALA A 598 16.95 3.01 30.19
CA ALA A 598 17.87 3.08 29.05
C ALA A 598 18.25 4.53 28.75
N ASP A 599 17.28 5.45 28.64
CA ASP A 599 17.56 6.88 28.41
C ASP A 599 18.38 7.49 29.55
N LEU A 600 18.02 7.18 30.80
CA LEU A 600 18.72 7.65 31.99
C LEU A 600 20.17 7.17 32.01
N ALA A 601 20.40 5.85 31.88
CA ALA A 601 21.73 5.28 31.84
C ALA A 601 22.53 5.81 30.65
N TYR A 602 21.89 5.96 29.49
CA TYR A 602 22.49 6.55 28.30
C TYR A 602 22.96 8.00 28.48
N GLY A 603 22.16 8.81 29.19
CA GLY A 603 22.51 10.18 29.55
C GLY A 603 23.55 10.27 30.66
N ALA A 604 23.57 9.32 31.61
CA ALA A 604 24.49 9.30 32.74
C ALA A 604 25.89 8.76 32.39
N MET A 605 26.01 7.99 31.30
CA MET A 605 27.30 7.47 30.83
C MET A 605 28.28 8.59 30.47
N PRO A 606 29.55 8.51 30.92
CA PRO A 606 30.61 9.34 30.36
C PRO A 606 30.67 9.16 28.84
N ARG A 607 30.88 10.25 28.10
CA ARG A 607 31.01 10.19 26.64
C ARG A 607 32.18 9.28 26.24
N ASP A 608 33.34 9.50 26.85
CA ASP A 608 34.61 8.85 26.54
C ASP A 608 35.04 7.83 27.62
N GLY A 609 36.06 7.02 27.31
CA GLY A 609 36.63 6.00 28.20
C GLY A 609 36.32 4.57 27.75
N THR A 610 37.01 3.57 28.34
CA THR A 610 36.88 2.15 27.93
C THR A 610 35.45 1.62 28.00
N LEU A 611 34.71 2.02 29.03
CA LEU A 611 33.28 1.72 29.22
C LEU A 611 32.39 2.95 29.02
N GLY A 612 32.93 3.96 28.33
CA GLY A 612 32.19 5.16 27.95
C GLY A 612 31.23 4.89 26.79
N ARG A 613 30.33 5.83 26.57
CA ARG A 613 29.25 5.73 25.59
C ARG A 613 29.76 5.44 24.18
N LEU A 614 30.77 6.16 23.71
CA LEU A 614 31.29 5.97 22.35
C LEU A 614 31.94 4.58 22.16
N SER A 615 32.63 4.06 23.17
CA SER A 615 33.25 2.72 23.13
C SER A 615 32.20 1.61 23.07
N LEU A 616 31.11 1.78 23.83
CA LEU A 616 29.98 0.85 23.80
C LEU A 616 29.21 0.92 22.47
N GLU A 617 28.98 2.11 21.91
CA GLU A 617 28.35 2.29 20.59
C GLU A 617 29.17 1.59 19.49
N ARG A 618 30.49 1.79 19.47
CA ARG A 618 31.41 1.09 18.56
C ARG A 618 31.33 -0.42 18.71
N ARG A 619 31.34 -0.92 19.95
CA ARG A 619 31.29 -2.35 20.20
C ARG A 619 29.94 -2.96 19.81
N ALA A 620 28.85 -2.23 19.99
CA ALA A 620 27.55 -2.63 19.47
C ALA A 620 27.52 -2.66 17.94
N ALA A 621 28.15 -1.69 17.27
CA ALA A 621 28.33 -1.70 15.82
C ALA A 621 29.11 -2.95 15.36
N ASP A 622 30.24 -3.25 16.00
CA ASP A 622 31.05 -4.45 15.67
C ASP A 622 30.28 -5.75 15.89
N TRP A 623 29.42 -5.82 16.91
CA TRP A 623 28.55 -6.98 17.14
C TRP A 623 27.59 -7.18 15.97
N TYR A 624 26.90 -6.11 15.54
CA TYR A 624 25.98 -6.20 14.41
C TYR A 624 26.70 -6.55 13.10
N ALA A 625 27.89 -6.01 12.87
CA ALA A 625 28.75 -6.42 11.76
C ALA A 625 29.05 -7.93 11.79
N SER A 626 29.31 -8.49 12.98
CA SER A 626 29.67 -9.91 13.15
C SER A 626 28.53 -10.90 12.87
N ILE A 627 27.28 -10.47 13.03
CA ILE A 627 26.08 -11.29 12.77
C ILE A 627 25.42 -10.96 11.44
N ALA A 628 25.97 -10.01 10.67
CA ALA A 628 25.40 -9.56 9.42
C ALA A 628 25.49 -10.67 8.34
N PRO A 629 24.37 -11.07 7.72
CA PRO A 629 24.40 -12.11 6.71
C PRO A 629 25.02 -11.58 5.40
N PRO A 630 25.77 -12.41 4.65
CA PRO A 630 26.36 -11.98 3.39
C PRO A 630 25.27 -11.66 2.35
N ARG A 631 25.60 -10.80 1.36
CA ARG A 631 24.67 -10.33 0.31
C ARG A 631 23.88 -11.44 -0.40
N SER A 632 24.46 -12.63 -0.56
CA SER A 632 23.78 -13.77 -1.20
C SER A 632 22.54 -14.27 -0.44
N GLN A 633 22.43 -13.94 0.85
CA GLN A 633 21.32 -14.33 1.72
C GLN A 633 20.23 -13.27 1.85
N TRP A 634 20.43 -12.06 1.29
CA TRP A 634 19.45 -10.99 1.41
C TRP A 634 18.20 -11.29 0.58
N ARG A 635 17.04 -11.26 1.24
CA ARG A 635 15.71 -11.49 0.64
C ARG A 635 14.67 -10.47 1.11
N SER A 636 14.89 -9.85 2.27
CA SER A 636 13.97 -8.92 2.91
C SER A 636 14.72 -7.86 3.70
N LEU A 637 14.03 -6.79 4.11
CA LEU A 637 14.64 -5.76 4.97
C LEU A 637 15.17 -6.31 6.29
N ASP A 638 14.61 -7.41 6.79
CA ASP A 638 15.04 -8.02 8.05
C ASP A 638 16.46 -8.60 7.92
N ASP A 639 16.85 -9.08 6.74
CA ASP A 639 18.19 -9.62 6.48
C ASP A 639 19.27 -8.53 6.51
N ILE A 640 18.91 -7.30 6.15
CA ILE A 640 19.82 -6.15 6.20
C ILE A 640 19.74 -5.35 7.51
N GLN A 641 18.87 -5.73 8.45
CA GLN A 641 18.75 -5.04 9.76
C GLN A 641 20.07 -4.95 10.53
N PRO A 642 20.94 -5.98 10.55
CA PRO A 642 22.25 -5.85 11.19
C PRO A 642 23.07 -4.69 10.62
N TYR A 643 23.10 -4.52 9.29
CA TYR A 643 23.81 -3.40 8.64
C TYR A 643 23.20 -2.03 9.01
N ARG A 644 21.86 -1.93 9.05
CA ARG A 644 21.19 -0.67 9.46
C ARG A 644 21.47 -0.33 10.93
N ARG A 645 21.49 -1.32 11.81
CA ARG A 645 21.85 -1.12 13.23
C ARG A 645 23.32 -0.77 13.39
N GLU A 646 24.21 -1.42 12.65
CA GLU A 646 25.62 -1.05 12.61
C GLU A 646 25.77 0.42 12.21
N PHE A 647 25.13 0.83 11.11
CA PHE A 647 25.10 2.23 10.67
C PHE A 647 24.66 3.19 11.79
N ASP A 648 23.52 2.93 12.43
CA ASP A 648 23.00 3.79 13.51
C ASP A 648 23.96 3.90 14.71
N HIS A 649 24.62 2.79 15.06
CA HIS A 649 25.62 2.76 16.12
C HIS A 649 26.90 3.52 15.75
N ARG A 650 27.40 3.36 14.51
CA ARG A 650 28.54 4.14 13.98
C ARG A 650 28.23 5.64 13.97
N VAL A 651 27.02 6.02 13.54
CA VAL A 651 26.56 7.41 13.54
C VAL A 651 26.55 8.00 14.96
N ARG A 652 26.04 7.25 15.96
CA ARG A 652 26.03 7.67 17.37
C ARG A 652 27.44 7.71 17.99
N ALA A 653 28.34 6.84 17.57
CA ALA A 653 29.75 6.88 17.94
C ALA A 653 30.50 8.07 17.31
N GLY A 654 29.95 8.68 16.26
CA GLY A 654 30.57 9.73 15.48
C GLY A 654 31.54 9.22 14.41
N ASP A 655 31.55 7.90 14.16
CA ASP A 655 32.41 7.24 13.17
C ASP A 655 31.74 7.30 11.80
N MET A 656 31.68 8.51 11.24
CA MET A 656 30.95 8.82 10.01
C MET A 656 31.51 8.07 8.80
N ASP A 657 32.83 7.88 8.75
CA ASP A 657 33.49 7.16 7.65
C ASP A 657 33.07 5.68 7.62
N ASP A 658 33.11 4.99 8.76
CA ASP A 658 32.61 3.62 8.89
C ASP A 658 31.11 3.53 8.56
N ALA A 659 30.30 4.48 9.03
CA ALA A 659 28.87 4.53 8.72
C ALA A 659 28.62 4.63 7.21
N ALA A 660 29.34 5.51 6.51
CA ALA A 660 29.21 5.67 5.06
C ALA A 660 29.63 4.41 4.29
N LEU A 661 30.65 3.68 4.75
CA LEU A 661 31.04 2.40 4.15
C LEU A 661 29.95 1.33 4.29
N VAL A 662 29.35 1.22 5.49
CA VAL A 662 28.23 0.30 5.74
C VAL A 662 27.03 0.66 4.86
N LEU A 663 26.68 1.95 4.80
CA LEU A 663 25.59 2.44 3.97
C LEU A 663 25.84 2.17 2.48
N GLY A 664 27.05 2.44 1.99
CA GLY A 664 27.43 2.16 0.60
C GLY A 664 27.25 0.69 0.21
N ALA A 665 27.50 -0.25 1.14
CA ALA A 665 27.35 -1.67 0.90
C ALA A 665 25.88 -2.13 0.73
N ILE A 666 24.92 -1.42 1.35
CA ILE A 666 23.49 -1.79 1.32
C ILE A 666 22.64 -0.89 0.40
N SER A 667 23.14 0.28 0.01
CA SER A 667 22.37 1.31 -0.70
C SER A 667 21.74 0.81 -2.00
N GLU A 668 22.52 0.17 -2.86
CA GLU A 668 22.04 -0.34 -4.15
C GLU A 668 20.88 -1.34 -3.96
N TRP A 669 21.02 -2.26 -3.01
CA TRP A 669 19.98 -3.25 -2.73
C TRP A 669 18.72 -2.58 -2.17
N MET A 670 18.87 -1.63 -1.25
CA MET A 670 17.75 -0.85 -0.72
C MET A 670 17.03 -0.05 -1.81
N ILE A 671 17.77 0.59 -2.71
CA ILE A 671 17.20 1.32 -3.86
C ILE A 671 16.40 0.37 -4.75
N TRP A 672 16.97 -0.79 -5.09
CA TRP A 672 16.29 -1.80 -5.91
C TRP A 672 15.02 -2.33 -5.25
N GLN A 673 15.00 -2.45 -3.92
CA GLN A 673 13.82 -2.82 -3.14
C GLN A 673 12.83 -1.65 -2.92
N GLY A 674 13.04 -0.49 -3.55
CA GLY A 674 12.14 0.67 -3.48
C GLY A 674 12.37 1.61 -2.29
N SER A 675 13.37 1.37 -1.45
CA SER A 675 13.66 2.14 -0.23
C SER A 675 14.50 3.40 -0.48
N VAL A 676 14.29 4.06 -1.62
CA VAL A 676 15.11 5.18 -2.12
C VAL A 676 15.15 6.35 -1.14
N LEU A 677 14.01 6.73 -0.56
CA LEU A 677 13.93 7.87 0.36
C LEU A 677 14.64 7.60 1.70
N ALA A 678 14.56 6.38 2.21
CA ALA A 678 15.33 5.97 3.38
C ALA A 678 16.83 6.06 3.12
N VAL A 679 17.30 5.60 1.96
CA VAL A 679 18.72 5.70 1.55
C VAL A 679 19.16 7.16 1.43
N ILE A 680 18.35 8.03 0.81
CA ILE A 680 18.60 9.48 0.74
C ILE A 680 18.77 10.06 2.15
N SER A 681 17.83 9.78 3.06
CA SER A 681 17.87 10.27 4.44
C SER A 681 19.15 9.81 5.15
N MET A 682 19.50 8.53 5.03
CA MET A 682 20.72 7.97 5.62
C MET A 682 21.98 8.64 5.06
N HIS A 683 22.09 8.88 3.75
CA HIS A 683 23.23 9.60 3.18
C HIS A 683 23.33 11.04 3.70
N LEU A 684 22.19 11.76 3.80
CA LEU A 684 22.15 13.11 4.37
C LEU A 684 22.70 13.18 5.81
N THR A 685 22.57 12.11 6.62
CA THR A 685 23.15 12.11 7.98
C THR A 685 24.69 12.12 8.02
N THR A 686 25.32 11.61 6.94
CA THR A 686 26.77 11.52 6.79
C THR A 686 27.37 12.69 6.00
N GLU A 687 26.52 13.44 5.28
CA GLU A 687 26.92 14.51 4.38
C GLU A 687 27.74 15.59 5.10
N GLY A 688 28.85 16.01 4.47
CA GLY A 688 29.74 17.05 5.00
C GLY A 688 30.55 16.64 6.24
N ARG A 689 30.52 15.36 6.65
CA ARG A 689 31.18 14.87 7.87
C ARG A 689 32.19 13.73 7.62
N LEU A 690 32.45 13.41 6.36
CA LEU A 690 33.37 12.34 5.94
C LEU A 690 34.80 12.89 5.78
N THR A 691 35.77 12.14 6.29
CA THR A 691 37.19 12.49 6.23
C THR A 691 38.01 11.49 5.43
N ASP A 692 37.58 10.23 5.37
CA ASP A 692 38.21 9.20 4.56
C ASP A 692 37.74 9.26 3.10
N GLU A 693 38.69 9.16 2.17
CA GLU A 693 38.39 9.26 0.74
C GLU A 693 37.57 8.06 0.22
N ARG A 694 37.74 6.85 0.78
CA ARG A 694 36.94 5.68 0.37
C ARG A 694 35.52 5.77 0.90
N ALA A 695 35.35 6.21 2.15
CA ALA A 695 34.04 6.46 2.72
C ALA A 695 33.28 7.55 1.96
N ARG A 696 33.96 8.65 1.60
CA ARG A 696 33.40 9.70 0.75
C ARG A 696 32.99 9.15 -0.62
N LEU A 697 33.83 8.33 -1.25
CA LEU A 697 33.52 7.73 -2.54
C LEU A 697 32.29 6.80 -2.48
N ALA A 698 32.21 5.93 -1.46
CA ALA A 698 31.06 5.07 -1.23
C ALA A 698 29.78 5.89 -1.00
N HIS A 699 29.87 6.99 -0.25
CA HIS A 699 28.78 7.93 -0.05
C HIS A 699 28.32 8.56 -1.38
N LEU A 700 29.25 9.12 -2.17
CA LEU A 700 28.92 9.83 -3.42
C LEU A 700 28.24 8.90 -4.44
N ILE A 701 28.75 7.67 -4.58
CA ILE A 701 28.16 6.68 -5.49
C ILE A 701 26.76 6.26 -5.00
N GLY A 702 26.64 5.84 -3.75
CA GLY A 702 25.36 5.40 -3.19
C GLY A 702 24.31 6.50 -3.22
N PHE A 703 24.70 7.73 -2.88
CA PHE A 703 23.80 8.88 -2.90
C PHE A 703 23.45 9.33 -4.31
N GLY A 704 24.41 9.27 -5.25
CA GLY A 704 24.19 9.54 -6.67
C GLY A 704 23.12 8.62 -7.24
N HIS A 705 23.22 7.30 -6.99
CA HIS A 705 22.20 6.33 -7.39
C HIS A 705 20.84 6.62 -6.74
N ALA A 706 20.81 6.91 -5.44
CA ALA A 706 19.55 7.24 -4.76
C ALA A 706 18.89 8.51 -5.32
N ARG A 707 19.70 9.53 -5.65
CA ARG A 707 19.22 10.78 -6.29
C ARG A 707 18.79 10.55 -7.74
N LEU A 708 19.45 9.65 -8.47
CA LEU A 708 19.04 9.27 -9.82
C LEU A 708 17.68 8.56 -9.81
N SER A 709 17.43 7.70 -8.82
CA SER A 709 16.19 6.93 -8.71
C SER A 709 14.99 7.71 -8.17
N GLY A 710 15.17 8.67 -7.25
CA GLY A 710 14.05 9.33 -6.57
C GLY A 710 14.29 10.78 -6.15
N GLY A 711 15.35 11.42 -6.65
CA GLY A 711 15.69 12.80 -6.34
C GLY A 711 15.92 13.66 -7.59
N PRO A 712 16.44 14.89 -7.41
CA PRO A 712 16.79 15.75 -8.55
C PRO A 712 17.94 15.14 -9.35
N MET A 713 17.68 14.69 -10.58
CA MET A 713 18.66 14.03 -11.46
C MET A 713 19.90 14.89 -11.74
N ALA A 714 19.75 16.23 -11.77
CA ALA A 714 20.88 17.15 -11.89
C ALA A 714 21.87 17.00 -10.72
N HIS A 715 21.36 16.84 -9.50
CA HIS A 715 22.20 16.61 -8.32
C HIS A 715 22.89 15.24 -8.38
N ALA A 716 22.24 14.21 -8.94
CA ALA A 716 22.88 12.92 -9.17
C ALA A 716 24.10 13.06 -10.11
N ALA A 717 23.98 13.83 -11.19
CA ALA A 717 25.09 14.09 -12.09
C ALA A 717 26.27 14.78 -11.37
N ASP A 718 26.00 15.80 -10.54
CA ASP A 718 27.04 16.48 -9.75
C ASP A 718 27.76 15.50 -8.80
N LEU A 719 27.02 14.63 -8.12
CA LEU A 719 27.56 13.60 -7.23
C LEU A 719 28.44 12.60 -7.99
N PHE A 720 28.03 12.17 -9.18
CA PHE A 720 28.80 11.25 -10.01
C PHE A 720 30.06 11.89 -10.60
N ILE A 721 30.04 13.18 -10.96
CA ILE A 721 31.25 13.91 -11.36
C ILE A 721 32.26 13.91 -10.22
N GLU A 722 31.83 14.28 -9.00
CA GLU A 722 32.71 14.28 -7.83
C GLU A 722 33.22 12.86 -7.50
N ALA A 723 32.37 11.84 -7.65
CA ALA A 723 32.74 10.45 -7.45
C ALA A 723 33.80 9.98 -8.47
N ALA A 724 33.66 10.34 -9.75
CA ALA A 724 34.60 9.99 -10.80
C ALA A 724 35.98 10.64 -10.54
N ASP A 725 36.01 11.94 -10.26
CA ASP A 725 37.24 12.68 -9.92
C ASP A 725 37.95 12.07 -8.69
N LEU A 726 37.19 11.65 -7.68
CA LEU A 726 37.74 11.02 -6.49
C LEU A 726 38.24 9.60 -6.77
N ALA A 727 37.47 8.80 -7.51
CA ALA A 727 37.84 7.43 -7.86
C ALA A 727 39.11 7.37 -8.70
N GLU A 728 39.27 8.29 -9.67
CA GLU A 728 40.49 8.41 -10.47
C GLU A 728 41.69 8.79 -9.60
N ARG A 729 41.54 9.77 -8.69
CA ARG A 729 42.62 10.18 -7.79
C ARG A 729 43.11 9.06 -6.88
N ILE A 730 42.22 8.20 -6.38
CA ILE A 730 42.59 7.09 -5.47
C ILE A 730 42.88 5.77 -6.21
N GLY A 731 42.69 5.74 -7.54
CA GLY A 731 42.95 4.56 -8.37
C GLY A 731 41.93 3.44 -8.23
N ASP A 732 40.68 3.75 -7.86
CA ASP A 732 39.60 2.75 -7.77
C ASP A 732 38.86 2.65 -9.11
N LEU A 733 39.31 1.73 -9.97
CA LEU A 733 38.73 1.53 -11.30
C LEU A 733 37.26 1.08 -11.24
N GLN A 734 36.87 0.31 -10.22
CA GLN A 734 35.49 -0.18 -10.10
C GLN A 734 34.53 0.95 -9.73
N ALA A 735 34.95 1.81 -8.82
CA ALA A 735 34.19 3.00 -8.44
C ALA A 735 34.16 4.03 -9.57
N LEU A 736 35.26 4.22 -10.29
CA LEU A 736 35.33 5.10 -11.46
C LEU A 736 34.36 4.63 -12.55
N GLN A 737 34.38 3.34 -12.87
CA GLN A 737 33.45 2.75 -13.83
C GLN A 737 31.99 3.00 -13.43
N ASN A 738 31.66 2.79 -12.16
CA ASN A 738 30.30 2.99 -11.63
C ASN A 738 29.89 4.46 -11.70
N ALA A 739 30.77 5.38 -11.31
CA ALA A 739 30.52 6.82 -11.39
C ALA A 739 30.32 7.29 -12.85
N MET A 740 31.16 6.83 -13.79
CA MET A 740 31.01 7.18 -15.21
C MET A 740 29.71 6.62 -15.80
N PHE A 741 29.33 5.40 -15.44
CA PHE A 741 28.03 4.84 -15.85
C PHE A 741 26.87 5.66 -15.29
N GLY A 742 26.89 5.95 -13.99
CA GLY A 742 25.86 6.76 -13.32
C GLY A 742 25.75 8.17 -13.90
N LEU A 743 26.88 8.82 -14.21
CA LEU A 743 26.90 10.13 -14.88
C LEU A 743 26.30 10.07 -16.28
N GLY A 744 26.69 9.06 -17.06
CA GLY A 744 26.15 8.83 -18.39
C GLY A 744 24.64 8.60 -18.38
N ASP A 745 24.16 7.78 -17.47
CA ASP A 745 22.72 7.53 -17.33
C ASP A 745 21.96 8.76 -16.82
N ALA A 746 22.52 9.52 -15.88
CA ALA A 746 21.95 10.79 -15.44
C ALA A 746 21.80 11.78 -16.59
N TYR A 747 22.82 11.93 -17.44
CA TYR A 747 22.73 12.78 -18.63
C TYR A 747 21.72 12.28 -19.66
N ARG A 748 21.65 10.96 -19.89
CA ARG A 748 20.66 10.35 -20.78
C ARG A 748 19.24 10.64 -20.31
N GLN A 749 18.96 10.44 -19.01
CA GLN A 749 17.64 10.69 -18.43
C GLN A 749 17.28 12.20 -18.40
N LEU A 750 18.27 13.09 -18.29
CA LEU A 750 18.10 14.54 -18.45
C LEU A 750 17.90 14.99 -19.90
N GLY A 751 17.94 14.07 -20.88
CA GLY A 751 17.87 14.40 -22.31
C GLY A 751 19.14 15.04 -22.88
N ARG A 752 20.23 15.10 -22.10
CA ARG A 752 21.54 15.61 -22.51
C ARG A 752 22.34 14.52 -23.22
N LEU A 753 21.78 13.98 -24.30
CA LEU A 753 22.26 12.77 -24.97
C LEU A 753 23.73 12.90 -25.45
N ASP A 754 24.11 14.04 -26.02
CA ASP A 754 25.50 14.27 -26.45
C ASP A 754 26.49 14.16 -25.28
N ALA A 755 26.12 14.68 -24.10
CA ALA A 755 26.97 14.64 -22.91
C ALA A 755 27.03 13.23 -22.28
N ALA A 756 26.09 12.35 -22.60
CA ALA A 756 26.04 10.98 -22.08
C ALA A 756 27.01 10.02 -22.82
N VAL A 757 27.39 10.34 -24.06
CA VAL A 757 28.21 9.45 -24.91
C VAL A 757 29.57 9.16 -24.27
N ASP A 758 30.35 10.19 -23.92
CA ASP A 758 31.71 10.00 -23.40
C ASP A 758 31.73 9.24 -22.06
N PRO A 759 30.89 9.58 -21.06
CA PRO A 759 30.84 8.81 -19.81
C PRO A 759 30.44 7.34 -20.01
N LEU A 760 29.45 7.06 -20.86
CA LEU A 760 29.02 5.68 -21.12
C LEU A 760 30.09 4.87 -21.88
N ALA A 761 30.77 5.49 -22.85
CA ALA A 761 31.88 4.86 -23.56
C ALA A 761 33.05 4.53 -22.63
N GLN A 762 33.43 5.48 -21.76
CA GLN A 762 34.47 5.26 -20.76
C GLN A 762 34.06 4.19 -19.75
N ALA A 763 32.79 4.16 -19.30
CA ALA A 763 32.29 3.12 -18.41
C ALA A 763 32.34 1.72 -19.05
N ALA A 764 32.03 1.59 -20.35
CA ALA A 764 32.13 0.33 -21.07
C ALA A 764 33.59 -0.14 -21.20
N GLU A 765 34.51 0.78 -21.52
CA GLU A 765 35.93 0.49 -21.59
C GLU A 765 36.51 0.04 -20.24
N LEU A 766 36.21 0.77 -19.16
CA LEU A 766 36.65 0.41 -17.82
C LEU A 766 36.09 -0.95 -17.38
N ALA A 767 34.81 -1.24 -17.65
CA ALA A 767 34.23 -2.54 -17.33
C ALA A 767 34.95 -3.69 -18.05
N ARG A 768 35.29 -3.50 -19.33
CA ARG A 768 36.11 -4.43 -20.11
C ARG A 768 37.51 -4.62 -19.53
N GLU A 769 38.17 -3.55 -19.09
CA GLU A 769 39.50 -3.61 -18.47
C GLU A 769 39.49 -4.35 -17.13
N ILE A 770 38.43 -4.16 -16.34
CA ILE A 770 38.21 -4.84 -15.05
C ILE A 770 37.80 -6.31 -15.25
N GLY A 771 37.31 -6.66 -16.45
CA GLY A 771 36.79 -7.99 -16.75
C GLY A 771 35.38 -8.22 -16.21
N ASP A 772 34.61 -7.15 -15.98
CA ASP A 772 33.22 -7.21 -15.52
C ASP A 772 32.27 -7.16 -16.73
N SER A 773 31.93 -8.35 -17.24
CA SER A 773 31.09 -8.50 -18.44
C SER A 773 29.67 -7.97 -18.24
N GLU A 774 29.12 -8.05 -17.03
CA GLU A 774 27.75 -7.58 -16.76
C GLU A 774 27.68 -6.05 -16.87
N ARG A 775 28.65 -5.38 -16.25
CA ARG A 775 28.75 -3.91 -16.33
C ARG A 775 29.10 -3.44 -17.74
N GLU A 776 29.93 -4.19 -18.47
CA GLU A 776 30.22 -3.91 -19.88
C GLU A 776 28.94 -3.96 -20.72
N VAL A 777 28.12 -5.00 -20.55
CA VAL A 777 26.81 -5.13 -21.22
C VAL A 777 25.89 -3.96 -20.91
N HIS A 778 25.77 -3.56 -19.64
CA HIS A 778 24.91 -2.44 -19.25
C HIS A 778 25.36 -1.09 -19.83
N ALA A 779 26.67 -0.82 -19.81
CA ALA A 779 27.22 0.41 -20.37
C ALA A 779 27.06 0.46 -21.90
N ILE A 780 27.33 -0.64 -22.61
CA ILE A 780 27.20 -0.71 -24.08
C ILE A 780 25.74 -0.61 -24.51
N LEU A 781 24.82 -1.24 -23.79
CA LEU A 781 23.38 -1.10 -24.06
C LEU A 781 22.95 0.36 -23.93
N SER A 782 23.32 1.02 -22.84
CA SER A 782 22.98 2.42 -22.58
C SER A 782 23.59 3.35 -23.63
N LEU A 783 24.83 3.08 -24.06
CA LEU A 783 25.50 3.82 -25.12
C LEU A 783 24.82 3.62 -26.48
N SER A 784 24.47 2.38 -26.83
CA SER A 784 23.77 2.05 -28.08
C SER A 784 22.40 2.72 -28.17
N LEU A 785 21.64 2.73 -27.07
CA LEU A 785 20.37 3.46 -26.98
C LEU A 785 20.59 4.97 -27.10
N THR A 786 21.62 5.53 -26.45
CA THR A 786 21.97 6.95 -26.55
C THR A 786 22.29 7.35 -27.98
N HIS A 787 23.09 6.57 -28.71
CA HIS A 787 23.35 6.79 -30.14
C HIS A 787 22.08 6.69 -30.99
N SER A 788 21.18 5.75 -30.65
CA SER A 788 19.89 5.65 -31.35
C SER A 788 19.07 6.92 -31.18
N TYR A 789 18.94 7.45 -29.96
CA TYR A 789 18.23 8.70 -29.69
C TYR A 789 18.90 9.94 -30.30
N LEU A 790 20.22 9.92 -30.53
CA LEU A 790 20.95 10.93 -31.29
C LEU A 790 20.76 10.81 -32.81
N GLY A 791 20.15 9.72 -33.30
CA GLY A 791 20.01 9.43 -34.72
C GLY A 791 21.25 8.77 -35.37
N ASP A 792 22.27 8.41 -34.59
CA ASP A 792 23.45 7.67 -35.08
C ASP A 792 23.19 6.17 -35.05
N GLY A 793 22.36 5.70 -35.98
CA GLY A 793 22.02 4.29 -36.12
C GLY A 793 23.25 3.40 -36.42
N THR A 794 24.31 3.96 -37.01
CA THR A 794 25.57 3.24 -37.29
C THR A 794 26.34 2.90 -36.02
N ALA A 795 26.56 3.87 -35.14
CA ALA A 795 27.20 3.64 -33.85
C ALA A 795 26.32 2.75 -32.94
N ALA A 796 25.00 2.97 -32.95
CA ALA A 796 24.06 2.13 -32.22
C ALA A 796 24.15 0.65 -32.65
N LEU A 797 24.21 0.38 -33.97
CA LEU A 797 24.31 -0.98 -34.51
C LEU A 797 25.64 -1.63 -34.14
N ALA A 798 26.74 -0.87 -34.12
CA ALA A 798 28.04 -1.38 -33.67
C ALA A 798 28.00 -1.82 -32.19
N GLY A 799 27.33 -1.03 -31.33
CA GLY A 799 27.08 -1.41 -29.94
C GLY A 799 26.25 -2.70 -29.82
N ALA A 800 25.18 -2.83 -30.61
CA ALA A 800 24.37 -4.04 -30.65
C ALA A 800 25.15 -5.29 -31.11
N ASP A 801 26.05 -5.13 -32.10
CA ASP A 801 26.93 -6.22 -32.54
C ASP A 801 27.94 -6.63 -31.46
N ARG A 802 28.46 -5.69 -30.68
CA ARG A 802 29.31 -5.98 -29.52
C ARG A 802 28.54 -6.72 -28.41
N LEU A 803 27.31 -6.31 -28.10
CA LEU A 803 26.45 -7.03 -27.15
C LEU A 803 26.21 -8.48 -27.58
N ARG A 804 26.00 -8.71 -28.89
CA ARG A 804 25.82 -10.05 -29.44
C ARG A 804 27.07 -10.92 -29.31
N GLU A 805 28.26 -10.33 -29.48
CA GLU A 805 29.52 -11.03 -29.22
C GLU A 805 29.63 -11.46 -27.75
N LEU A 806 29.34 -10.54 -26.81
CA LEU A 806 29.33 -10.82 -25.37
C LEU A 806 28.31 -11.90 -24.98
N ALA A 807 27.10 -11.86 -25.56
CA ALA A 807 26.08 -12.89 -25.39
C ALA A 807 26.60 -14.27 -25.82
N GLY A 808 27.25 -14.35 -26.99
CA GLY A 808 27.81 -15.59 -27.51
C GLY A 808 28.92 -16.18 -26.64
N THR A 809 29.69 -15.34 -25.92
CA THR A 809 30.74 -15.80 -25.01
C THR A 809 30.24 -16.23 -23.63
N SER A 810 29.19 -15.58 -23.11
CA SER A 810 28.65 -15.83 -21.77
C SER A 810 27.58 -16.92 -21.74
N GLY A 811 26.82 -17.06 -22.84
CA GLY A 811 25.59 -17.88 -22.86
C GLY A 811 24.44 -17.27 -22.05
N ASP A 812 24.54 -16.00 -21.65
CA ASP A 812 23.50 -15.31 -20.89
C ASP A 812 22.33 -14.90 -21.80
N LEU A 813 21.15 -15.48 -21.52
CA LEU A 813 19.92 -15.25 -22.27
C LEU A 813 19.45 -13.78 -22.18
N LEU A 814 19.70 -13.11 -21.05
CA LEU A 814 19.29 -11.71 -20.90
C LEU A 814 20.17 -10.77 -21.74
N THR A 815 21.48 -11.02 -21.78
CA THR A 815 22.40 -10.31 -22.66
C THR A 815 22.07 -10.55 -24.13
N GLU A 816 21.71 -11.78 -24.51
CA GLU A 816 21.23 -12.06 -25.88
C GLU A 816 19.98 -11.24 -26.22
N ALA A 817 19.00 -11.19 -25.32
CA ALA A 817 17.77 -10.43 -25.54
C ALA A 817 18.04 -8.92 -25.69
N ARG A 818 18.90 -8.36 -24.84
CA ARG A 818 19.34 -6.97 -24.92
C ARG A 818 20.07 -6.65 -26.22
N ALA A 819 20.90 -7.57 -26.72
CA ALA A 819 21.58 -7.42 -28.00
C ALA A 819 20.59 -7.33 -29.17
N TRP A 820 19.58 -8.22 -29.20
CA TRP A 820 18.53 -8.18 -30.21
C TRP A 820 17.70 -6.90 -30.14
N ASN A 821 17.37 -6.43 -28.94
CA ASN A 821 16.61 -5.20 -28.76
C ASN A 821 17.38 -3.97 -29.26
N ALA A 822 18.63 -3.81 -28.81
CA ALA A 822 19.51 -2.74 -29.28
C ALA A 822 19.67 -2.76 -30.81
N ARG A 823 19.77 -3.96 -31.40
CA ARG A 823 19.84 -4.12 -32.85
C ARG A 823 18.55 -3.67 -33.54
N SER A 824 17.38 -4.05 -33.01
CA SER A 824 16.09 -3.66 -33.59
C SER A 824 15.96 -2.12 -33.63
N ILE A 825 16.25 -1.46 -32.51
CA ILE A 825 16.19 0.01 -32.41
C ILE A 825 17.21 0.68 -33.35
N ALA A 826 18.45 0.19 -33.40
CA ALA A 826 19.45 0.74 -34.31
C ALA A 826 19.03 0.62 -35.79
N LEU A 827 18.39 -0.49 -36.16
CA LEU A 827 17.89 -0.72 -37.51
C LEU A 827 16.68 0.17 -37.87
N LEU A 828 15.84 0.53 -36.89
CA LEU A 828 14.80 1.54 -37.07
C LEU A 828 15.40 2.88 -37.46
N VAL A 829 16.43 3.33 -36.72
CA VAL A 829 17.11 4.61 -36.99
C VAL A 829 17.76 4.63 -38.38
N LEU A 830 18.29 3.48 -38.83
CA LEU A 830 18.85 3.32 -40.17
C LEU A 830 17.80 3.19 -41.28
N GLY A 831 16.51 3.10 -40.95
CA GLY A 831 15.44 2.86 -41.91
C GLY A 831 15.46 1.48 -42.56
N ARG A 832 16.08 0.48 -41.92
CA ARG A 832 16.19 -0.91 -42.39
C ARG A 832 15.02 -1.74 -41.82
N TRP A 833 13.81 -1.38 -42.24
CA TRP A 833 12.55 -1.80 -41.60
C TRP A 833 12.36 -3.32 -41.52
N GLU A 834 12.59 -4.06 -42.60
CA GLU A 834 12.44 -5.52 -42.61
C GLU A 834 13.42 -6.21 -41.66
N GLU A 835 14.64 -5.68 -41.55
CA GLU A 835 15.63 -6.21 -40.62
C GLU A 835 15.31 -5.83 -39.17
N ALA A 836 14.74 -4.64 -38.94
CA ALA A 836 14.26 -4.21 -37.63
C ALA A 836 13.14 -5.12 -37.11
N ILE A 837 12.20 -5.52 -37.99
CA ILE A 837 11.15 -6.50 -37.69
C ILE A 837 11.76 -7.85 -37.28
N ALA A 838 12.69 -8.37 -38.09
CA ALA A 838 13.33 -9.66 -37.79
C ALA A 838 14.14 -9.62 -36.48
N ALA A 839 14.80 -8.50 -36.19
CA ALA A 839 15.50 -8.29 -34.92
C ALA A 839 14.53 -8.16 -33.74
N GLY A 840 13.39 -7.49 -33.91
CA GLY A 840 12.31 -7.40 -32.93
C GLY A 840 11.73 -8.76 -32.57
N ASP A 841 11.45 -9.61 -33.57
CA ASP A 841 11.02 -11.00 -33.34
C ASP A 841 12.06 -11.81 -32.55
N GLY A 842 13.36 -11.55 -32.81
CA GLY A 842 14.47 -12.13 -32.07
C GLY A 842 14.49 -11.68 -30.61
N ALA A 843 14.35 -10.37 -30.38
CA ALA A 843 14.32 -9.76 -29.05
C ALA A 843 13.14 -10.29 -28.21
N MET A 844 11.94 -10.33 -28.79
CA MET A 844 10.75 -10.86 -28.13
C MET A 844 10.95 -12.32 -27.68
N ARG A 845 11.46 -13.19 -28.56
CA ARG A 845 11.74 -14.59 -28.23
C ARG A 845 12.77 -14.70 -27.10
N ALA A 846 13.88 -13.99 -27.22
CA ALA A 846 14.94 -14.01 -26.23
C ALA A 846 14.47 -13.45 -24.86
N TYR A 847 13.67 -12.38 -24.82
CA TYR A 847 13.11 -11.86 -23.56
C TYR A 847 12.13 -12.84 -22.91
N ARG A 848 11.32 -13.55 -23.69
CA ARG A 848 10.44 -14.61 -23.17
C ARG A 848 11.26 -15.77 -22.58
N ASP A 849 12.30 -16.20 -23.28
CA ASP A 849 13.20 -17.28 -22.82
C ASP A 849 13.99 -16.87 -21.56
N ALA A 850 14.36 -15.60 -21.45
CA ALA A 850 15.02 -15.02 -20.28
C ALA A 850 14.06 -14.73 -19.11
N GLY A 851 12.74 -14.90 -19.28
CA GLY A 851 11.73 -14.61 -18.26
C GLY A 851 11.48 -13.12 -18.01
N SER A 852 11.98 -12.22 -18.86
CA SER A 852 11.82 -10.77 -18.75
C SER A 852 10.60 -10.29 -19.54
N LYS A 853 9.41 -10.56 -19.01
CA LYS A 853 8.14 -10.25 -19.69
C LYS A 853 7.97 -8.75 -19.96
N GLU A 854 8.39 -7.89 -19.04
CA GLU A 854 8.28 -6.44 -19.19
C GLU A 854 9.02 -5.90 -20.42
N ALA A 855 10.11 -6.55 -20.81
CA ALA A 855 10.92 -6.12 -21.93
C ALA A 855 10.35 -6.52 -23.31
N VAL A 856 9.36 -7.43 -23.34
CA VAL A 856 8.70 -7.88 -24.57
C VAL A 856 7.96 -6.73 -25.25
N THR A 857 7.33 -5.85 -24.46
CA THR A 857 6.59 -4.69 -24.98
C THR A 857 7.47 -3.77 -25.83
N TYR A 858 8.72 -3.50 -25.43
CA TYR A 858 9.61 -2.63 -26.21
C TYR A 858 9.98 -3.24 -27.57
N ALA A 859 10.22 -4.56 -27.60
CA ALA A 859 10.52 -5.27 -28.84
C ALA A 859 9.32 -5.25 -29.83
N LEU A 860 8.11 -5.51 -29.33
CA LEU A 860 6.88 -5.45 -30.12
C LEU A 860 6.57 -4.02 -30.60
N ASN A 861 6.84 -3.02 -29.77
CA ASN A 861 6.67 -1.62 -30.13
C ASN A 861 7.62 -1.21 -31.27
N ALA A 862 8.91 -1.57 -31.17
CA ALA A 862 9.89 -1.32 -32.23
C ALA A 862 9.46 -1.98 -33.56
N GLN A 863 8.95 -3.22 -33.50
CA GLN A 863 8.39 -3.91 -34.66
C GLN A 863 7.17 -3.17 -35.24
N GLY A 864 6.27 -2.68 -34.38
CA GLY A 864 5.13 -1.85 -34.76
C GLY A 864 5.55 -0.61 -35.56
N VAL A 865 6.56 0.12 -35.09
CA VAL A 865 7.11 1.30 -35.78
C VAL A 865 7.65 0.95 -37.18
N ALA A 866 8.42 -0.13 -37.31
CA ALA A 866 8.90 -0.60 -38.62
C ALA A 866 7.75 -0.99 -39.57
N LEU A 867 6.71 -1.64 -39.06
CA LEU A 867 5.55 -2.05 -39.85
C LEU A 867 4.72 -0.84 -40.32
N ILE A 868 4.60 0.20 -39.50
CA ILE A 868 3.99 1.48 -39.90
C ILE A 868 4.78 2.11 -41.04
N ALA A 869 6.11 2.16 -40.94
CA ALA A 869 6.97 2.73 -41.98
C ALA A 869 6.85 1.99 -43.33
N LEU A 870 6.57 0.68 -43.30
CA LEU A 870 6.30 -0.13 -44.50
C LEU A 870 4.85 -0.04 -45.02
N GLY A 871 3.97 0.69 -44.34
CA GLY A 871 2.55 0.76 -44.68
C GLY A 871 1.78 -0.55 -44.41
N ARG A 872 2.32 -1.44 -43.58
CA ARG A 872 1.72 -2.73 -43.19
C ARG A 872 0.82 -2.55 -41.97
N THR A 873 -0.17 -1.65 -42.08
CA THR A 873 -0.98 -1.17 -40.94
C THR A 873 -1.65 -2.28 -40.14
N GLY A 874 -2.21 -3.30 -40.79
CA GLY A 874 -2.88 -4.41 -40.09
C GLY A 874 -1.94 -5.21 -39.18
N GLU A 875 -0.70 -5.44 -39.64
CA GLU A 875 0.32 -6.13 -38.86
C GLU A 875 0.89 -5.23 -37.76
N ALA A 876 1.07 -3.94 -38.05
CA ALA A 876 1.50 -2.96 -37.04
C ALA A 876 0.51 -2.91 -35.87
N LEU A 877 -0.79 -2.82 -36.16
CA LEU A 877 -1.83 -2.80 -35.14
C LEU A 877 -1.85 -4.09 -34.31
N ALA A 878 -1.64 -5.26 -34.92
CA ALA A 878 -1.59 -6.52 -34.20
C ALA A 878 -0.40 -6.58 -33.22
N ALA A 879 0.80 -6.17 -33.66
CA ALA A 879 1.98 -6.14 -32.80
C ALA A 879 1.84 -5.13 -31.65
N LEU A 880 1.28 -3.96 -31.93
CA LEU A 880 1.07 -2.90 -30.92
C LEU A 880 -0.06 -3.23 -29.93
N ASP A 881 -1.08 -3.97 -30.35
CA ASP A 881 -2.16 -4.46 -29.48
C ASP A 881 -1.61 -5.51 -28.50
N GLU A 882 -0.79 -6.46 -28.98
CA GLU A 882 -0.08 -7.41 -28.10
C GLU A 882 0.86 -6.69 -27.13
N ALA A 883 1.59 -5.67 -27.60
CA ALA A 883 2.46 -4.85 -26.74
C ALA A 883 1.67 -4.12 -25.65
N LEU A 884 0.51 -3.56 -26.01
CA LEU A 884 -0.40 -2.85 -25.10
C LEU A 884 -1.01 -3.79 -24.06
N ASP A 885 -1.39 -5.00 -24.46
CA ASP A 885 -1.92 -6.02 -23.55
C ASP A 885 -0.87 -6.44 -22.51
N GLU A 886 0.37 -6.69 -22.94
CA GLU A 886 1.48 -6.99 -22.03
C GLU A 886 1.76 -5.81 -21.09
N ALA A 887 1.79 -4.58 -21.61
CA ALA A 887 1.98 -3.37 -20.81
C ALA A 887 0.87 -3.17 -19.76
N SER A 888 -0.37 -3.46 -20.14
CA SER A 888 -1.54 -3.35 -19.26
C SER A 888 -1.53 -4.41 -18.16
N GLN A 889 -1.07 -5.63 -18.46
CA GLN A 889 -0.97 -6.70 -17.46
C GLN A 889 0.06 -6.40 -16.36
N ILE A 890 1.10 -5.63 -16.68
CA ILE A 890 2.12 -5.20 -15.71
C ILE A 890 1.88 -3.78 -15.17
N GLU A 891 0.74 -3.16 -15.50
CA GLU A 891 0.36 -1.82 -15.08
C GLU A 891 1.47 -0.77 -15.35
N ASN A 892 2.05 -0.79 -16.57
CA ASN A 892 3.09 0.15 -17.00
C ASN A 892 2.50 1.27 -17.89
N PRO A 893 2.08 2.41 -17.30
CA PRO A 893 1.40 3.47 -18.03
C PRO A 893 2.28 4.14 -19.09
N ARG A 894 3.61 4.16 -18.91
CA ARG A 894 4.51 4.72 -19.92
C ARG A 894 4.50 3.85 -21.18
N ALA A 895 4.65 2.55 -21.01
CA ALA A 895 4.69 1.60 -22.12
C ALA A 895 3.33 1.51 -22.84
N GLU A 896 2.22 1.51 -22.09
CA GLU A 896 0.87 1.62 -22.65
C GLU A 896 0.73 2.88 -23.52
N GLY A 897 1.18 4.03 -22.99
CA GLY A 897 1.11 5.31 -23.67
C GLY A 897 1.87 5.34 -24.99
N VAL A 898 3.09 4.79 -25.01
CA VAL A 898 3.90 4.66 -26.24
C VAL A 898 3.22 3.74 -27.26
N CYS A 899 2.70 2.59 -26.83
CA CYS A 899 1.99 1.67 -27.74
C CYS A 899 0.76 2.34 -28.37
N LEU A 900 -0.06 3.02 -27.56
CA LEU A 900 -1.25 3.74 -28.00
C LEU A 900 -0.91 4.89 -28.97
N TYR A 901 0.17 5.61 -28.71
CA TYR A 901 0.65 6.66 -29.61
C TYR A 901 1.04 6.09 -30.98
N ASN A 902 1.76 4.97 -31.01
CA ASN A 902 2.13 4.32 -32.25
C ASN A 902 0.92 3.69 -32.96
N MET A 903 -0.09 3.19 -32.23
CA MET A 903 -1.36 2.78 -32.83
C MET A 903 -2.08 3.97 -33.47
N ALA A 904 -2.03 5.16 -32.86
CA ALA A 904 -2.59 6.37 -33.45
C ALA A 904 -1.89 6.70 -34.78
N TRP A 905 -0.57 6.56 -34.87
CA TRP A 905 0.16 6.69 -36.14
C TRP A 905 -0.21 5.63 -37.18
N ALA A 906 -0.40 4.38 -36.76
CA ALA A 906 -0.88 3.33 -37.65
C ALA A 906 -2.27 3.65 -38.22
N TYR A 907 -3.19 4.21 -37.41
CA TYR A 907 -4.48 4.69 -37.91
C TYR A 907 -4.34 5.92 -38.82
N TRP A 908 -3.36 6.78 -38.56
CA TRP A 908 -3.11 7.97 -39.37
C TRP A 908 -2.70 7.59 -40.80
N THR A 909 -1.80 6.61 -40.97
CA THR A 909 -1.37 6.16 -42.30
C THR A 909 -2.49 5.53 -43.12
N ASP A 910 -3.52 5.00 -42.46
CA ASP A 910 -4.74 4.43 -43.07
C ASP A 910 -5.88 5.45 -43.23
N GLY A 911 -5.67 6.72 -42.85
CA GLY A 911 -6.67 7.79 -42.96
C GLY A 911 -7.84 7.69 -41.97
N ARG A 912 -7.67 6.93 -40.89
CA ARG A 912 -8.70 6.62 -39.88
C ARG A 912 -8.69 7.63 -38.72
N TYR A 913 -8.95 8.90 -39.04
CA TYR A 913 -8.72 10.03 -38.12
C TYR A 913 -9.53 9.98 -36.81
N GLU A 914 -10.73 9.39 -36.79
CA GLU A 914 -11.50 9.21 -35.55
C GLU A 914 -10.79 8.26 -34.57
N GLN A 915 -10.20 7.17 -35.09
CA GLN A 915 -9.41 6.25 -34.29
C GLN A 915 -8.06 6.84 -33.88
N VAL A 916 -7.45 7.69 -34.71
CA VAL A 916 -6.25 8.45 -34.31
C VAL A 916 -6.55 9.27 -33.06
N ALA A 917 -7.61 10.09 -33.08
CA ALA A 917 -7.97 10.95 -31.96
C ALA A 917 -8.18 10.13 -30.67
N GLY A 918 -8.97 9.05 -30.73
CA GLY A 918 -9.22 8.22 -29.55
C GLY A 918 -7.98 7.50 -29.01
N ALA A 919 -7.10 7.00 -29.88
CA ALA A 919 -5.86 6.35 -29.46
C ALA A 919 -4.86 7.37 -28.88
N ALA A 920 -4.72 8.53 -29.51
CA ALA A 920 -3.83 9.61 -29.08
C ALA A 920 -4.28 10.26 -27.75
N GLU A 921 -5.59 10.45 -27.53
CA GLU A 921 -6.13 10.92 -26.25
C GLU A 921 -5.84 9.93 -25.11
N ARG A 922 -6.00 8.62 -25.35
CA ARG A 922 -5.63 7.59 -24.38
C ARG A 922 -4.12 7.56 -24.13
N ALA A 923 -3.33 7.69 -25.19
CA ALA A 923 -1.87 7.77 -25.07
C ALA A 923 -1.45 8.97 -24.20
N ALA A 924 -2.06 10.14 -24.39
CA ALA A 924 -1.80 11.33 -23.58
C ALA A 924 -2.09 11.07 -22.10
N VAL A 925 -3.23 10.45 -21.77
CA VAL A 925 -3.59 10.12 -20.39
C VAL A 925 -2.58 9.16 -19.77
N SER A 926 -2.23 8.06 -20.45
CA SER A 926 -1.27 7.07 -19.93
C SER A 926 0.13 7.67 -19.77
N LEU A 927 0.60 8.47 -20.74
CA LEU A 927 1.89 9.18 -20.65
C LEU A 927 1.91 10.23 -19.53
N GLN A 928 0.79 10.93 -19.32
CA GLN A 928 0.67 11.90 -18.23
C GLN A 928 0.68 11.24 -16.85
N LEU A 929 0.01 10.08 -16.70
CA LEU A 929 0.10 9.25 -15.49
C LEU A 929 1.54 8.79 -15.23
N ALA A 930 2.30 8.54 -16.29
CA ALA A 930 3.73 8.21 -16.20
C ALA A 930 4.66 9.42 -16.00
N GLY A 931 4.14 10.66 -15.96
CA GLY A 931 4.94 11.88 -15.90
C GLY A 931 5.85 12.09 -17.13
N ALA A 932 5.52 11.47 -18.26
CA ALA A 932 6.31 11.51 -19.49
C ALA A 932 6.07 12.82 -20.25
N ALA A 933 7.14 13.48 -20.71
CA ALA A 933 7.05 14.74 -21.47
C ALA A 933 6.34 14.55 -22.82
N GLU A 934 6.41 13.34 -23.35
CA GLU A 934 5.81 12.90 -24.61
C GLU A 934 4.27 12.92 -24.59
N ALA A 935 3.63 13.10 -23.42
CA ALA A 935 2.18 13.29 -23.32
C ALA A 935 1.70 14.45 -24.21
N THR A 936 2.48 15.54 -24.29
CA THR A 936 2.18 16.69 -25.14
C THR A 936 2.20 16.36 -26.63
N ALA A 937 3.02 15.40 -27.06
CA ALA A 937 3.04 14.93 -28.44
C ALA A 937 1.76 14.17 -28.79
N ALA A 938 1.27 13.34 -27.87
CA ALA A 938 0.03 12.61 -28.03
C ALA A 938 -1.18 13.55 -28.09
N GLU A 939 -1.23 14.57 -27.23
CA GLU A 939 -2.26 15.62 -27.29
C GLU A 939 -2.26 16.34 -28.65
N ALA A 940 -1.08 16.75 -29.14
CA ALA A 940 -0.94 17.40 -30.43
C ALA A 940 -1.35 16.49 -31.61
N LEU A 941 -1.10 15.18 -31.52
CA LEU A 941 -1.55 14.22 -32.53
C LEU A 941 -3.08 14.07 -32.54
N ALA A 942 -3.72 14.09 -31.37
CA ALA A 942 -5.19 14.10 -31.27
C ALA A 942 -5.78 15.37 -31.90
N GLU A 943 -5.18 16.55 -31.61
CA GLU A 943 -5.56 17.82 -32.22
C GLU A 943 -5.44 17.77 -33.75
N ALA A 944 -4.34 17.21 -34.27
CA ALA A 944 -4.13 17.05 -35.71
C ALA A 944 -5.21 16.19 -36.35
N ALA A 945 -5.63 15.12 -35.67
CA ALA A 945 -6.70 14.22 -36.15
C ALA A 945 -8.06 14.94 -36.20
N HIS A 946 -8.42 15.67 -35.14
CA HIS A 946 -9.63 16.48 -35.11
C HIS A 946 -9.64 17.56 -36.20
N ALA A 947 -8.50 18.23 -36.42
CA ALA A 947 -8.32 19.22 -37.48
C ALA A 947 -8.28 18.63 -38.90
N ARG A 948 -8.17 17.31 -39.06
CA ARG A 948 -8.38 16.63 -40.35
C ARG A 948 -9.83 16.25 -40.60
N MET A 949 -10.61 16.02 -39.54
CA MET A 949 -12.04 15.69 -39.62
C MET A 949 -12.90 16.92 -39.98
N VAL A 950 -12.46 18.11 -39.58
CA VAL A 950 -12.98 19.41 -40.04
C VAL A 950 -11.96 19.94 -41.04
N PRO A 951 -12.29 20.39 -42.27
CA PRO A 951 -11.31 20.65 -43.33
C PRO A 951 -10.42 21.88 -43.06
N ASP A 952 -9.52 21.77 -42.07
CA ASP A 952 -8.57 22.79 -41.61
C ASP A 952 -7.13 22.25 -41.72
N PRO A 953 -6.57 22.23 -42.95
CA PRO A 953 -5.27 21.64 -43.21
C PRO A 953 -4.11 22.38 -42.54
N GLN A 954 -4.28 23.68 -42.22
CA GLN A 954 -3.25 24.46 -41.56
C GLN A 954 -3.14 24.08 -40.09
N SER A 955 -4.26 24.04 -39.37
CA SER A 955 -4.25 23.60 -37.96
C SER A 955 -3.78 22.17 -37.80
N ALA A 956 -4.13 21.28 -38.74
CA ALA A 956 -3.62 19.91 -38.76
C ALA A 956 -2.09 19.85 -38.94
N ALA A 957 -1.54 20.66 -39.87
CA ALA A 957 -0.10 20.72 -40.09
C ALA A 957 0.66 21.28 -38.87
N ASP A 958 0.13 22.35 -38.27
CA ASP A 958 0.74 22.98 -37.08
C ASP A 958 0.71 22.03 -35.88
N ALA A 959 -0.37 21.25 -35.72
CA ALA A 959 -0.49 20.24 -34.67
C ALA A 959 0.45 19.04 -34.90
N LEU A 960 0.61 18.56 -36.13
CA LEU A 960 1.59 17.52 -36.47
C LEU A 960 3.03 17.98 -36.20
N ALA A 961 3.36 19.24 -36.49
CA ALA A 961 4.67 19.78 -36.17
C ALA A 961 4.93 19.75 -34.64
N ARG A 962 3.94 20.13 -33.83
CA ARG A 962 4.02 20.01 -32.37
C ARG A 962 4.13 18.56 -31.90
N ALA A 963 3.42 17.63 -32.52
CA ALA A 963 3.52 16.20 -32.20
C ALA A 963 4.95 15.68 -32.48
N ALA A 964 5.51 16.02 -33.64
CA ALA A 964 6.86 15.64 -34.03
C ALA A 964 7.95 16.29 -33.16
N ASP A 965 7.75 17.53 -32.71
CA ASP A 965 8.67 18.21 -31.80
C ASP A 965 8.54 17.66 -30.36
N GLY A 966 7.33 17.30 -29.93
CA GLY A 966 7.03 16.83 -28.58
C GLY A 966 7.60 15.45 -28.23
N ILE A 967 7.89 14.60 -29.22
CA ILE A 967 8.59 13.32 -28.99
C ILE A 967 10.12 13.50 -28.87
N GLY A 968 10.66 14.66 -29.24
CA GLY A 968 12.09 14.94 -29.22
C GLY A 968 12.91 13.96 -30.07
N GLY A 969 13.91 13.32 -29.45
CA GLY A 969 14.74 12.30 -30.08
C GLY A 969 14.22 10.87 -29.92
N ASN A 970 13.02 10.66 -29.35
CA ASN A 970 12.54 9.32 -29.01
C ASN A 970 12.21 8.48 -30.26
N VAL A 971 13.12 7.57 -30.61
CA VAL A 971 13.04 6.71 -31.81
C VAL A 971 12.02 5.57 -31.69
N GLU A 972 11.51 5.33 -30.49
CA GLU A 972 10.47 4.32 -30.23
C GLU A 972 9.06 4.87 -30.46
N MET A 973 8.91 6.18 -30.71
CA MET A 973 7.66 6.83 -31.05
C MET A 973 7.69 7.26 -32.53
N GLY A 974 6.60 6.99 -33.26
CA GLY A 974 6.46 7.38 -34.66
C GLY A 974 6.60 8.89 -34.84
N ARG A 975 7.45 9.30 -35.79
CA ARG A 975 7.69 10.70 -36.15
C ARG A 975 7.05 11.07 -37.48
#